data_AF-A0A0P8WCL3-F1
#
_entry.id   AF-A0A0P8WCL3-F1
#
_cell.length_a   1.000
_cell.length_b   1.000
_cell.length_c   1.000
_cell.angle_alpha   90.00
_cell.angle_beta   90.00
_cell.angle_gamma   90.00
#
_symmetry.space_group_name_H-M   'P 1'
#
loop_
_entity.id
_entity.type
_entity.pdbx_description
1 polymer ?
#
loop_
_entity_poly.entity_id
_entity_poly.type
_entity_poly.pdbx_seq_one_letter_code
_entity_poly.pdbx_strand_id
1 'polypeptide(L)'
;MKRLILLLLTGMILLVSCSDVTGDKEITADEWGNKIFEVSELRKDFKEFEETVKLRHPMDFTDKEKINKIFEAQYKAINENMTEYEFYKVLAPIVSRLNCGNTVLNYSAELEDKRYYHKKYFPLYMYTTGDGIYSDHGNNYMYKHARILSINGRDSRDILDTLKENISSDNGNMPYKNYIINSDFNNLYYKFIENADIYEVTFVDSQSGKVRYLYYNALDMEALDEKKFRADNDTKDIIFEIHLEMDFAVLKVKSFDMDIDEFKDTIDKSFLDIKDKNIHNLILDLRGNSGRNPYHAAYLLTYLINKPLLYLSRQTPGFDDLKTSLEPSLKAFSGNLYTLTDPGCTSAAAQLCALLKHNGIRTLIGSEERLLYSYMDDIEEIRLKNTGIRFSYPTKFISADVPDLRPFDGEVPHYIIDTQENNEGKDMVREKAYELIGEARRQRDTQEGIIYNKYPAGEIIRLEAVSNRTIAYINNSGYLIIRDIKENKEKRALIDFKVGEYDIDIKNNKIAYIRYSGEEFFDNNVYIYDVLTKERQALDTNTHAREVAFSPSGRYLAVEYGTSPMGFLRIYDIKNMKWLDITSGSMDLREGTREFKWAPGQDVLALSLWEFSDEYTPVMDGETYSSGLYHPSDNTYKELMKGTGEYGAVIEKWFSNNTLCIARTYYEDSSKNLYYLVNINDGNIKEINKYEAVPKLPDSAPIEVKWAYYNASPDNKTILYSFHDITLKCQVIMAWDIEKNISYKVCEGYNPKWIE
;
A
#
# COMPACT_ATOMS: atom_id res chain seq x y z
N MET A 1 38.70 -51.28 -43.04
CA MET A 1 38.75 -52.64 -42.44
C MET A 1 38.54 -52.46 -40.94
N LYS A 2 37.47 -52.86 -40.24
CA LYS A 2 36.31 -53.73 -40.47
C LYS A 2 35.01 -52.98 -40.10
N ARG A 3 33.87 -53.52 -40.55
CA ARG A 3 32.56 -52.89 -40.75
C ARG A 3 31.74 -52.59 -39.48
N LEU A 4 30.91 -51.56 -39.66
CA LEU A 4 29.71 -51.15 -38.94
C LEU A 4 28.54 -52.17 -39.10
N ILE A 5 27.64 -52.27 -38.11
CA ILE A 5 26.14 -52.23 -38.19
C ILE A 5 25.46 -52.98 -37.00
N LEU A 6 24.85 -52.17 -36.12
CA LEU A 6 23.50 -52.18 -35.52
C LEU A 6 22.63 -53.47 -35.31
N LEU A 7 22.16 -53.59 -34.05
CA LEU A 7 20.83 -54.00 -33.49
C LEU A 7 20.30 -55.46 -33.55
N LEU A 8 20.13 -56.05 -32.35
CA LEU A 8 18.88 -56.50 -31.67
C LEU A 8 18.89 -57.90 -31.01
N LEU A 9 18.31 -57.90 -29.80
CA LEU A 9 17.52 -58.94 -29.09
C LEU A 9 18.18 -59.89 -28.05
N THR A 10 17.73 -59.66 -26.81
CA THR A 10 17.29 -60.60 -25.75
C THR A 10 18.30 -61.44 -24.98
N GLY A 11 18.28 -61.26 -23.66
CA GLY A 11 18.96 -62.13 -22.70
C GLY A 11 18.62 -61.76 -21.25
N MET A 12 17.46 -62.25 -20.80
CA MET A 12 16.95 -62.25 -19.43
C MET A 12 17.94 -63.00 -18.50
N ILE A 13 18.38 -62.40 -17.38
CA ILE A 13 19.05 -63.11 -16.28
C ILE A 13 18.36 -62.71 -14.97
N LEU A 14 17.87 -63.75 -14.30
CA LEU A 14 17.21 -63.76 -12.99
C LEU A 14 18.13 -63.25 -11.88
N LEU A 15 17.63 -62.29 -11.09
CA LEU A 15 18.13 -62.00 -9.75
C LEU A 15 17.14 -62.62 -8.74
N VAL A 16 17.65 -63.54 -7.95
CA VAL A 16 16.96 -64.12 -6.79
C VAL A 16 17.08 -63.10 -5.65
N SER A 17 15.95 -62.52 -5.24
CA SER A 17 15.83 -61.74 -4.02
C SER A 17 15.64 -62.69 -2.84
N CYS A 18 16.54 -62.60 -1.86
CA CYS A 18 16.33 -63.12 -0.52
C CYS A 18 15.38 -62.15 0.18
N SER A 19 14.21 -62.64 0.57
CA SER A 19 13.21 -61.87 1.32
C SER A 19 13.45 -62.08 2.80
N ASP A 20 14.00 -61.06 3.47
CA ASP A 20 13.80 -60.92 4.91
C ASP A 20 12.38 -60.40 5.14
N VAL A 21 11.53 -61.30 5.62
CA VAL A 21 10.16 -61.03 6.03
C VAL A 21 10.20 -60.47 7.46
N THR A 22 10.36 -59.17 7.57
CA THR A 22 9.73 -58.36 8.63
C THR A 22 8.77 -57.45 7.91
N GLY A 23 7.50 -57.84 7.87
CA GLY A 23 6.44 -57.03 7.26
C GLY A 23 6.14 -55.82 8.12
N ASP A 24 6.95 -54.77 7.99
CA ASP A 24 6.48 -53.42 8.29
C ASP A 24 5.55 -53.04 7.13
N LYS A 25 4.24 -53.13 7.37
CA LYS A 25 3.27 -52.46 6.49
C LYS A 25 3.69 -50.99 6.44
N GLU A 26 3.94 -50.46 5.24
CA GLU A 26 3.91 -49.00 5.04
C GLU A 26 2.54 -48.51 5.52
N ILE A 27 2.52 -47.88 6.69
CA ILE A 27 1.35 -47.22 7.23
C ILE A 27 1.01 -46.11 6.25
N THR A 28 -0.22 -46.10 5.75
CA THR A 28 -0.67 -45.05 4.84
C THR A 28 -0.73 -43.70 5.57
N ALA A 29 -0.62 -42.62 4.82
CA ALA A 29 -0.74 -41.25 5.32
C ALA A 29 -1.98 -40.98 6.19
N ASP A 30 -3.13 -41.52 5.78
CA ASP A 30 -4.40 -41.39 6.50
C ASP A 30 -4.42 -42.22 7.80
N GLU A 31 -3.70 -43.35 7.82
CA GLU A 31 -3.49 -44.17 9.02
C GLU A 31 -2.49 -43.51 9.99
N TRP A 32 -1.51 -42.72 9.51
CA TRP A 32 -0.57 -41.99 10.37
C TRP A 32 -1.16 -40.70 10.94
N GLY A 33 -1.88 -39.90 10.14
CA GLY A 33 -2.51 -38.66 10.62
C GLY A 33 -3.62 -38.88 11.64
N ASN A 34 -4.31 -40.02 11.55
CA ASN A 34 -5.27 -40.50 12.55
C ASN A 34 -4.65 -41.51 13.54
N LYS A 35 -3.34 -41.70 13.50
CA LYS A 35 -2.64 -42.59 14.44
C LYS A 35 -2.79 -42.01 15.83
N ILE A 36 -3.40 -42.82 16.68
CA ILE A 36 -3.48 -42.56 18.11
C ILE A 36 -2.22 -43.15 18.74
N PHE A 37 -1.42 -42.30 19.37
CA PHE A 37 -0.22 -42.72 20.11
C PHE A 37 -0.58 -43.00 21.56
N GLU A 38 0.02 -44.05 22.12
CA GLU A 38 -0.22 -44.42 23.51
C GLU A 38 0.41 -43.41 24.47
N VAL A 39 -0.21 -43.16 25.62
CA VAL A 39 0.33 -42.28 26.69
C VAL A 39 1.81 -42.58 26.99
N SER A 40 2.20 -43.86 26.96
CA SER A 40 3.58 -44.27 27.23
C SER A 40 4.59 -43.84 26.16
N GLU A 41 4.17 -43.74 24.90
CA GLU A 41 4.98 -43.26 23.77
C GLU A 41 5.11 -41.74 23.83
N LEU A 42 3.98 -41.06 24.01
CA LEU A 42 3.89 -39.60 24.14
C LEU A 42 4.74 -39.07 25.31
N ARG A 43 4.71 -39.77 26.46
CA ARG A 43 5.55 -39.42 27.61
C ARG A 43 7.04 -39.63 27.37
N LYS A 44 7.44 -40.60 26.52
CA LYS A 44 8.85 -40.78 26.15
C LYS A 44 9.32 -39.65 25.24
N ASP A 45 8.51 -39.31 24.23
CA ASP A 45 8.77 -38.18 23.34
C ASP A 45 8.83 -36.85 24.10
N PHE A 46 7.92 -36.63 25.06
CA PHE A 46 7.96 -35.45 25.91
C PHE A 46 9.25 -35.37 26.73
N LYS A 47 9.73 -36.50 27.26
CA LYS A 47 10.99 -36.54 28.02
C LYS A 47 12.20 -36.28 27.15
N GLU A 48 12.24 -36.84 25.94
CA GLU A 48 13.28 -36.55 24.95
C GLU A 48 13.31 -35.06 24.57
N PHE A 49 12.14 -34.46 24.35
CA PHE A 49 11.99 -33.02 24.12
C PHE A 49 12.49 -32.20 25.32
N GLU A 50 12.00 -32.50 26.53
CA GLU A 50 12.37 -31.81 27.77
C GLU A 50 13.88 -31.88 28.05
N GLU A 51 14.49 -33.06 27.90
CA GLU A 51 15.93 -33.26 28.06
C GLU A 51 16.73 -32.47 27.02
N THR A 52 16.27 -32.45 25.77
CA THR A 52 16.93 -31.69 24.71
C THR A 52 16.93 -30.19 25.02
N VAL A 53 15.79 -29.64 25.41
CA VAL A 53 15.69 -28.24 25.84
C VAL A 53 16.63 -27.97 27.02
N LYS A 54 16.60 -28.79 28.07
CA LYS A 54 17.38 -28.55 29.29
C LYS A 54 18.88 -28.66 29.09
N LEU A 55 19.33 -29.52 28.18
CA LEU A 55 20.76 -29.80 27.97
C LEU A 55 21.40 -28.97 26.86
N ARG A 56 20.64 -28.60 25.82
CA ARG A 56 21.20 -28.03 24.59
C ARG A 56 20.73 -26.61 24.27
N HIS A 57 19.52 -26.23 24.69
CA HIS A 57 18.99 -24.90 24.42
C HIS A 57 19.56 -23.86 25.41
N PRO A 58 20.16 -22.74 24.95
CA PRO A 58 20.81 -21.74 25.82
C PRO A 58 19.89 -21.11 26.89
N MET A 59 18.57 -21.04 26.65
CA MET A 59 17.51 -20.63 27.62
C MET A 59 17.76 -19.25 28.26
N ASP A 60 18.58 -18.38 27.66
CA ASP A 60 18.89 -17.04 28.18
C ASP A 60 17.67 -16.12 28.32
N PHE A 61 16.65 -16.28 27.46
CA PHE A 61 15.38 -15.54 27.53
C PHE A 61 14.33 -16.19 28.44
N THR A 62 14.64 -17.35 29.03
CA THR A 62 13.67 -18.21 29.70
C THR A 62 13.74 -18.08 31.22
N ASP A 63 12.58 -17.86 31.86
CA ASP A 63 12.43 -18.03 33.31
C ASP A 63 12.44 -19.52 33.66
N LYS A 64 13.59 -20.00 34.15
CA LYS A 64 13.83 -21.42 34.43
C LYS A 64 12.86 -22.00 35.48
N GLU A 65 12.39 -21.20 36.43
CA GLU A 65 11.44 -21.70 37.43
C GLU A 65 10.04 -21.85 36.83
N LYS A 66 9.60 -20.83 36.07
CA LYS A 66 8.28 -20.88 35.41
C LYS A 66 8.23 -21.98 34.36
N ILE A 67 9.25 -22.13 33.52
CA ILE A 67 9.24 -23.16 32.47
C ILE A 67 9.24 -24.58 33.04
N ASN A 68 9.96 -24.83 34.15
CA ASN A 68 9.94 -26.14 34.80
C ASN A 68 8.54 -26.51 35.31
N LYS A 69 7.78 -25.54 35.85
CA LYS A 69 6.38 -25.76 36.25
C LYS A 69 5.49 -26.10 35.05
N ILE A 70 5.73 -25.46 33.90
CA ILE A 70 4.98 -25.76 32.66
C ILE A 70 5.31 -27.16 32.16
N PHE A 71 6.60 -27.56 32.16
CA PHE A 71 7.00 -28.92 31.82
C PHE A 71 6.28 -29.96 32.70
N GLU A 72 6.26 -29.75 34.02
CA GLU A 72 5.57 -30.65 34.95
C GLU A 72 4.05 -30.72 34.71
N ALA A 73 3.42 -29.57 34.45
CA ALA A 73 1.99 -29.48 34.21
C ALA A 73 1.60 -30.19 32.90
N GLN A 74 2.30 -29.90 31.80
CA GLN A 74 2.03 -30.50 30.49
C GLN A 74 2.33 -32.00 30.48
N TYR A 75 3.40 -32.45 31.13
CA TYR A 75 3.67 -33.88 31.26
C TYR A 75 2.53 -34.64 31.97
N LYS A 76 1.95 -34.03 33.01
CA LYS A 76 0.79 -34.61 33.74
C LYS A 76 -0.49 -34.61 32.91
N ALA A 77 -0.65 -33.63 32.01
CA ALA A 77 -1.81 -33.54 31.12
C ALA A 77 -1.83 -34.67 30.07
N ILE A 78 -0.69 -35.30 29.77
CA ILE A 78 -0.63 -36.50 28.92
C ILE A 78 -1.15 -37.70 29.72
N ASN A 79 -2.47 -37.84 29.80
CA ASN A 79 -3.18 -38.86 30.57
C ASN A 79 -4.11 -39.75 29.72
N GLU A 80 -4.29 -39.41 28.45
CA GLU A 80 -5.05 -40.17 27.45
C GLU A 80 -4.25 -40.28 26.16
N ASN A 81 -4.62 -41.27 25.34
CA ASN A 81 -4.01 -41.47 24.04
C ASN A 81 -4.45 -40.36 23.10
N MET A 82 -3.54 -39.81 22.30
CA MET A 82 -3.82 -38.67 21.43
C MET A 82 -3.08 -38.78 20.11
N THR A 83 -3.53 -37.99 19.14
CA THR A 83 -2.90 -37.86 17.82
C THR A 83 -1.62 -37.02 17.91
N GLU A 84 -0.79 -37.06 16.86
CA GLU A 84 0.36 -36.15 16.73
C GLU A 84 -0.07 -34.67 16.82
N TYR A 85 -1.23 -34.33 16.25
CA TYR A 85 -1.78 -32.97 16.25
C TYR A 85 -2.14 -32.48 17.66
N GLU A 86 -2.76 -33.32 18.48
CA GLU A 86 -3.08 -33.00 19.87
C GLU A 86 -1.82 -32.90 20.72
N PHE A 87 -0.87 -33.82 20.52
CA PHE A 87 0.40 -33.78 21.23
C PHE A 87 1.24 -32.54 20.87
N TYR A 88 1.20 -32.10 19.61
CA TYR A 88 1.80 -30.84 19.18
C TYR A 88 1.30 -29.65 20.04
N LYS A 89 -0.01 -29.59 20.32
CA LYS A 89 -0.60 -28.53 21.16
C LYS A 89 -0.21 -28.62 22.63
N VAL A 90 0.21 -29.79 23.12
CA VAL A 90 0.80 -29.96 24.46
C VAL A 90 2.21 -29.35 24.53
N LEU A 91 3.00 -29.48 23.46
CA LEU A 91 4.39 -29.00 23.40
C LEU A 91 4.49 -27.50 23.05
N ALA A 92 3.62 -26.99 22.18
CA ALA A 92 3.71 -25.61 21.66
C ALA A 92 3.75 -24.50 22.72
N PRO A 93 2.97 -24.55 23.82
CA PRO A 93 3.06 -23.54 24.88
C PRO A 93 4.42 -23.53 25.58
N ILE A 94 5.10 -24.68 25.69
CA ILE A 94 6.45 -24.75 26.26
C ILE A 94 7.42 -24.02 25.35
N VAL A 95 7.36 -24.30 24.03
CA VAL A 95 8.24 -23.68 23.05
C VAL A 95 8.06 -22.16 22.98
N SER A 96 6.81 -21.66 22.98
CA SER A 96 6.56 -20.22 23.09
C SER A 96 7.20 -19.60 24.34
N ARG A 97 7.15 -20.32 25.47
CA ARG A 97 7.66 -19.85 26.78
C ARG A 97 9.17 -20.01 26.98
N LEU A 98 9.87 -20.64 26.04
CA LEU A 98 11.32 -20.51 25.94
C LEU A 98 11.74 -19.09 25.52
N ASN A 99 10.80 -18.29 25.00
CA ASN A 99 11.01 -16.90 24.59
C ASN A 99 12.15 -16.76 23.58
N CYS A 100 12.26 -17.71 22.65
CA CYS A 100 13.25 -17.71 21.59
C CYS A 100 12.55 -17.80 20.24
N GLY A 101 12.72 -16.77 19.39
CA GLY A 101 12.11 -16.69 18.06
C GLY A 101 12.56 -17.80 17.10
N ASN A 102 13.74 -18.36 17.33
CA ASN A 102 14.32 -19.43 16.51
C ASN A 102 14.09 -20.84 17.06
N THR A 103 13.26 -20.98 18.09
CA THR A 103 12.85 -22.29 18.60
C THR A 103 11.47 -22.64 18.06
N VAL A 104 11.41 -23.69 17.23
CA VAL A 104 10.26 -24.01 16.39
C VAL A 104 9.88 -25.48 16.52
N LEU A 105 8.57 -25.76 16.52
CA LEU A 105 8.02 -27.10 16.38
C LEU A 105 7.39 -27.24 15.00
N ASN A 106 7.73 -28.31 14.31
CA ASN A 106 7.11 -28.71 13.05
C ASN A 106 6.49 -30.10 13.20
N TYR A 107 5.44 -30.37 12.42
CA TYR A 107 4.90 -31.71 12.33
C TYR A 107 5.95 -32.69 11.77
N SER A 108 5.71 -33.97 11.97
CA SER A 108 6.40 -35.05 11.26
C SER A 108 6.32 -34.83 9.75
N ALA A 109 7.35 -35.27 9.03
CA ALA A 109 7.36 -35.15 7.58
C ALA A 109 6.16 -35.86 6.94
N GLU A 110 5.74 -36.97 7.55
CA GLU A 110 4.58 -37.78 7.17
C GLU A 110 3.27 -36.99 7.28
N LEU A 111 3.09 -36.22 8.36
CA LEU A 111 1.89 -35.40 8.56
C LEU A 111 1.92 -34.11 7.73
N GLU A 112 3.10 -33.52 7.49
CA GLU A 112 3.24 -32.27 6.73
C GLU A 112 2.95 -32.45 5.23
N ASP A 113 3.53 -33.46 4.58
CA ASP A 113 3.35 -33.77 3.14
C ASP A 113 1.87 -34.00 2.76
N LYS A 114 1.10 -34.56 3.69
CA LYS A 114 -0.26 -35.04 3.44
C LYS A 114 -1.33 -34.03 3.85
N ARG A 115 -1.05 -33.20 4.85
CA ARG A 115 -1.89 -32.04 5.15
C ARG A 115 -1.82 -30.99 4.05
N TYR A 116 -0.71 -30.88 3.30
CA TYR A 116 -0.51 -29.84 2.28
C TYR A 116 -1.71 -29.66 1.32
N TYR A 117 -2.38 -30.74 0.93
CA TYR A 117 -3.52 -30.71 -0.02
C TYR A 117 -4.93 -30.81 0.61
N HIS A 118 -5.06 -30.91 1.94
CA HIS A 118 -6.36 -31.08 2.63
C HIS A 118 -6.60 -30.06 3.75
N LYS A 119 -5.87 -28.93 3.74
CA LYS A 119 -6.07 -27.86 4.72
C LYS A 119 -7.35 -27.11 4.39
N LYS A 120 -8.20 -26.91 5.40
CA LYS A 120 -9.43 -26.09 5.31
C LYS A 120 -9.20 -24.83 6.12
N TYR A 121 -8.65 -23.81 5.46
CA TYR A 121 -8.31 -22.54 6.07
C TYR A 121 -9.54 -21.67 6.31
N PHE A 122 -9.47 -20.88 7.38
CA PHE A 122 -10.36 -19.75 7.55
C PHE A 122 -10.23 -18.81 6.33
N PRO A 123 -11.33 -18.31 5.73
CA PRO A 123 -11.32 -17.77 4.37
C PRO A 123 -11.12 -16.25 4.26
N LEU A 124 -10.99 -15.55 5.39
CA LEU A 124 -10.87 -14.09 5.44
C LEU A 124 -9.50 -13.66 5.97
N TYR A 125 -8.97 -12.56 5.42
CA TYR A 125 -7.77 -11.90 5.93
C TYR A 125 -8.14 -11.04 7.14
N MET A 126 -7.38 -11.23 8.21
CA MET A 126 -7.59 -10.59 9.49
C MET A 126 -6.32 -9.88 9.90
N TYR A 127 -6.49 -8.74 10.55
CA TYR A 127 -5.44 -8.11 11.30
C TYR A 127 -5.90 -7.92 12.75
N THR A 128 -4.94 -7.80 13.64
CA THR A 128 -5.14 -7.62 15.07
C THR A 128 -4.63 -6.26 15.48
N THR A 129 -5.38 -5.58 16.34
CA THR A 129 -4.97 -4.33 17.00
C THR A 129 -5.52 -4.34 18.42
N GLY A 130 -4.66 -4.00 19.38
CA GLY A 130 -4.94 -4.20 20.81
C GLY A 130 -5.36 -5.65 21.12
N ASP A 131 -6.58 -5.80 21.63
CA ASP A 131 -7.20 -7.09 21.98
C ASP A 131 -8.28 -7.53 20.98
N GLY A 132 -8.36 -6.89 19.81
CA GLY A 132 -9.38 -7.16 18.79
C GLY A 132 -8.83 -7.82 17.54
N ILE A 133 -9.69 -8.57 16.86
CA ILE A 133 -9.47 -9.12 15.52
C ILE A 133 -10.40 -8.38 14.56
N TYR A 134 -9.89 -7.95 13.41
CA TYR A 134 -10.61 -7.11 12.45
C TYR A 134 -10.40 -7.60 11.03
N SER A 135 -11.40 -7.40 10.16
CA SER A 135 -11.26 -7.70 8.73
C SER A 135 -10.26 -6.76 8.06
N ASP A 136 -9.26 -7.34 7.40
CA ASP A 136 -8.23 -6.56 6.67
C ASP A 136 -8.73 -6.07 5.31
N HIS A 137 -9.66 -6.80 4.68
CA HIS A 137 -10.25 -6.44 3.40
C HIS A 137 -11.77 -6.41 3.47
N GLY A 138 -12.37 -5.49 2.72
CA GLY A 138 -13.81 -5.47 2.49
C GLY A 138 -14.22 -6.44 1.39
N ASN A 139 -15.40 -7.02 1.52
CA ASN A 139 -16.13 -7.70 0.45
C ASN A 139 -17.61 -7.28 0.49
N ASN A 140 -18.42 -7.80 -0.44
CA ASN A 140 -19.84 -7.46 -0.57
C ASN A 140 -20.68 -7.73 0.70
N TYR A 141 -20.17 -8.49 1.66
CA TYR A 141 -20.90 -8.92 2.86
C TYR A 141 -20.26 -8.44 4.18
N MET A 142 -18.95 -8.17 4.18
CA MET A 142 -18.21 -7.68 5.34
C MET A 142 -17.26 -6.57 4.91
N TYR A 143 -17.50 -5.35 5.40
CA TYR A 143 -16.62 -4.20 5.13
C TYR A 143 -15.26 -4.36 5.82
N LYS A 144 -14.27 -3.62 5.32
CA LYS A 144 -12.96 -3.49 5.98
C LYS A 144 -13.14 -2.94 7.39
N HIS A 145 -12.26 -3.35 8.32
CA HIS A 145 -12.27 -2.94 9.73
C HIS A 145 -13.49 -3.40 10.53
N ALA A 146 -14.25 -4.39 10.04
CA ALA A 146 -15.29 -5.03 10.82
C ALA A 146 -14.67 -5.78 12.00
N ARG A 147 -15.17 -5.55 13.22
CA ARG A 147 -14.61 -6.16 14.44
C ARG A 147 -15.19 -7.55 14.63
N ILE A 148 -14.35 -8.58 14.60
CA ILE A 148 -14.76 -9.95 14.87
C ILE A 148 -15.03 -10.11 16.37
N LEU A 149 -16.17 -10.74 16.70
CA LEU A 149 -16.56 -11.09 18.06
C LEU A 149 -16.35 -12.57 18.33
N SER A 150 -16.70 -13.43 17.37
CA SER A 150 -16.47 -14.87 17.48
C SER A 150 -16.39 -15.56 16.12
N ILE A 151 -15.67 -16.68 16.08
CA ILE A 151 -15.65 -17.61 14.95
C ILE A 151 -16.05 -19.00 15.49
N ASN A 152 -17.05 -19.64 14.87
CA ASN A 152 -17.64 -20.91 15.33
C ASN A 152 -17.99 -20.91 16.83
N GLY A 153 -18.51 -19.79 17.33
CA GLY A 153 -18.88 -19.60 18.73
C GLY A 153 -17.71 -19.38 19.71
N ARG A 154 -16.45 -19.38 19.25
CA ARG A 154 -15.28 -19.06 20.09
C ARG A 154 -15.00 -17.56 20.11
N ASP A 155 -14.88 -16.96 21.30
CA ASP A 155 -14.61 -15.52 21.49
C ASP A 155 -13.29 -15.11 20.81
N SER A 156 -13.28 -13.95 20.17
CA SER A 156 -12.12 -13.43 19.46
C SER A 156 -10.88 -13.25 20.36
N ARG A 157 -11.08 -12.93 21.64
CA ARG A 157 -9.98 -12.81 22.61
C ARG A 157 -9.41 -14.18 22.96
N ASP A 158 -10.25 -15.18 23.16
CA ASP A 158 -9.79 -16.56 23.41
C ASP A 158 -8.99 -17.09 22.22
N ILE A 159 -9.39 -16.73 20.99
CA ILE A 159 -8.63 -17.02 19.77
C ILE A 159 -7.26 -16.33 19.85
N LEU A 160 -7.24 -15.01 20.06
CA LEU A 160 -6.02 -14.21 20.06
C LEU A 160 -5.04 -14.66 21.16
N ASP A 161 -5.53 -14.93 22.37
CA ASP A 161 -4.74 -15.40 23.50
C ASP A 161 -4.13 -16.77 23.19
N THR A 162 -4.92 -17.69 22.61
CA THR A 162 -4.41 -19.00 22.19
C THR A 162 -3.31 -18.86 21.15
N LEU A 163 -3.45 -17.97 20.16
CA LEU A 163 -2.39 -17.74 19.18
C LEU A 163 -1.13 -17.18 19.84
N LYS A 164 -1.25 -16.14 20.67
CA LYS A 164 -0.14 -15.49 21.39
C LYS A 164 0.60 -16.46 22.32
N GLU A 165 -0.10 -17.39 22.95
CA GLU A 165 0.48 -18.40 23.85
C GLU A 165 1.28 -19.50 23.13
N ASN A 166 1.08 -19.65 21.81
CA ASN A 166 1.68 -20.73 21.02
C ASN A 166 2.69 -20.24 19.96
N ILE A 167 2.89 -18.92 19.82
CA ILE A 167 3.87 -18.33 18.90
C ILE A 167 5.16 -18.00 19.65
N SER A 168 6.30 -18.37 19.09
CA SER A 168 7.63 -18.06 19.60
C SER A 168 8.02 -16.61 19.30
N SER A 169 8.78 -15.99 20.19
CA SER A 169 9.32 -14.63 20.03
C SER A 169 10.51 -14.44 20.94
N ASP A 170 11.55 -13.75 20.49
CA ASP A 170 12.68 -13.41 21.35
C ASP A 170 12.23 -12.55 22.54
N ASN A 171 12.65 -12.94 23.74
CA ASN A 171 12.32 -12.30 25.01
C ASN A 171 10.82 -12.03 25.24
N GLY A 172 9.93 -12.81 24.62
CA GLY A 172 8.48 -12.63 24.77
C GLY A 172 7.93 -11.37 24.10
N ASN A 173 8.59 -10.85 23.05
CA ASN A 173 8.19 -9.65 22.31
C ASN A 173 6.75 -9.74 21.75
N MET A 174 5.79 -9.12 22.45
CA MET A 174 4.37 -9.11 22.08
C MET A 174 4.07 -8.38 20.77
N PRO A 175 4.64 -7.19 20.48
CA PRO A 175 4.52 -6.56 19.16
C PRO A 175 4.89 -7.51 18.01
N TYR A 176 5.98 -8.27 18.15
CA TYR A 176 6.39 -9.27 17.15
C TYR A 176 5.37 -10.41 17.02
N LYS A 177 4.83 -10.93 18.13
CA LYS A 177 3.77 -11.93 18.08
C LYS A 177 2.54 -11.42 17.33
N ASN A 178 2.11 -10.18 17.57
CA ASN A 178 1.01 -9.57 16.84
C ASN A 178 1.32 -9.42 15.35
N TYR A 179 2.56 -9.00 15.01
CA TYR A 179 3.02 -8.95 13.63
C TYR A 179 2.90 -10.31 12.93
N ILE A 180 3.40 -11.39 13.56
CA ILE A 180 3.28 -12.76 13.03
C ILE A 180 1.82 -13.20 12.88
N ILE A 181 0.96 -12.88 13.85
CA ILE A 181 -0.47 -13.16 13.75
C ILE A 181 -1.09 -12.42 12.56
N ASN A 182 -0.75 -11.16 12.34
CA ASN A 182 -1.27 -10.36 11.23
C ASN A 182 -0.78 -10.88 9.88
N SER A 183 0.48 -11.30 9.79
CA SER A 183 1.06 -11.83 8.54
C SER A 183 0.59 -13.25 8.20
N ASP A 184 0.20 -14.05 9.20
CA ASP A 184 -0.05 -15.49 9.01
C ASP A 184 -1.30 -16.03 9.73
N PHE A 185 -2.31 -15.17 9.95
CA PHE A 185 -3.50 -15.48 10.73
C PHE A 185 -4.17 -16.80 10.31
N ASN A 186 -4.40 -17.02 9.01
CA ASN A 186 -5.14 -18.17 8.50
C ASN A 186 -4.43 -19.50 8.82
N ASN A 187 -3.10 -19.52 8.69
CA ASN A 187 -2.27 -20.68 9.01
C ASN A 187 -2.22 -20.95 10.52
N LEU A 188 -2.05 -19.89 11.32
CA LEU A 188 -2.03 -20.00 12.78
C LEU A 188 -3.39 -20.43 13.34
N TYR A 189 -4.48 -19.92 12.78
CA TYR A 189 -5.84 -20.32 13.11
C TYR A 189 -6.05 -21.81 12.83
N TYR A 190 -5.69 -22.27 11.63
CA TYR A 190 -5.73 -23.68 11.27
C TYR A 190 -4.90 -24.57 12.20
N LYS A 191 -3.72 -24.08 12.60
CA LYS A 191 -2.76 -24.83 13.41
C LYS A 191 -3.23 -24.97 14.86
N PHE A 192 -3.74 -23.91 15.47
CA PHE A 192 -3.97 -23.86 16.92
C PHE A 192 -5.44 -23.83 17.32
N ILE A 193 -6.31 -23.25 16.50
CA ILE A 193 -7.72 -23.06 16.83
C ILE A 193 -8.53 -24.25 16.36
N GLU A 194 -8.79 -24.37 15.06
CA GLU A 194 -9.64 -25.41 14.50
C GLU A 194 -9.44 -25.60 12.98
N ASN A 195 -10.02 -26.67 12.48
CA ASN A 195 -10.20 -26.97 11.06
C ASN A 195 -11.69 -27.31 10.86
N ALA A 196 -12.41 -26.50 10.09
CA ALA A 196 -13.84 -26.67 9.83
C ALA A 196 -14.15 -26.53 8.34
N ASP A 197 -15.23 -27.18 7.89
CA ASP A 197 -15.76 -27.00 6.54
C ASP A 197 -16.44 -25.64 6.34
N ILE A 198 -17.10 -25.15 7.39
CA ILE A 198 -17.85 -23.90 7.41
C ILE A 198 -17.44 -23.13 8.66
N TYR A 199 -17.21 -21.83 8.49
CA TYR A 199 -16.91 -20.88 9.56
C TYR A 199 -18.08 -19.91 9.73
N GLU A 200 -18.74 -19.98 10.88
CA GLU A 200 -19.72 -18.98 11.35
C GLU A 200 -18.96 -17.82 12.00
N VAL A 201 -19.05 -16.63 11.41
CA VAL A 201 -18.35 -15.44 11.87
C VAL A 201 -19.37 -14.42 12.39
N THR A 202 -19.30 -14.10 13.69
CA THR A 202 -20.07 -13.01 14.29
C THR A 202 -19.17 -11.78 14.42
N PHE A 203 -19.63 -10.63 13.95
CA PHE A 203 -18.84 -9.39 13.88
C PHE A 203 -19.70 -8.14 14.06
N VAL A 204 -19.05 -7.03 14.41
CA VAL A 204 -19.62 -5.68 14.38
C VAL A 204 -19.28 -5.06 13.04
N ASP A 205 -20.32 -4.74 12.27
CA ASP A 205 -20.21 -4.09 10.95
C ASP A 205 -19.64 -2.68 11.11
N SER A 206 -18.56 -2.36 10.37
CA SER A 206 -17.83 -1.10 10.54
C SER A 206 -18.59 0.14 10.07
N GLN A 207 -19.61 -0.01 9.21
CA GLN A 207 -20.43 1.12 8.74
C GLN A 207 -21.63 1.36 9.64
N SER A 208 -22.36 0.30 9.97
CA SER A 208 -23.64 0.40 10.70
C SER A 208 -23.50 0.23 12.22
N GLY A 209 -22.35 -0.25 12.71
CA GLY A 209 -22.11 -0.56 14.12
C GLY A 209 -22.95 -1.72 14.67
N LYS A 210 -23.68 -2.43 13.81
CA LYS A 210 -24.57 -3.53 14.21
C LYS A 210 -23.83 -4.86 14.21
N VAL A 211 -24.22 -5.73 15.14
CA VAL A 211 -23.77 -7.13 15.13
C VAL A 211 -24.42 -7.88 13.98
N ARG A 212 -23.62 -8.60 13.20
CA ARG A 212 -24.03 -9.46 12.08
C ARG A 212 -23.35 -10.82 12.21
N TYR A 213 -23.90 -11.81 11.51
CA TYR A 213 -23.32 -13.14 11.39
C TYR A 213 -23.30 -13.57 9.92
N LEU A 214 -22.21 -14.23 9.50
CA LEU A 214 -22.03 -14.76 8.15
C LEU A 214 -21.42 -16.15 8.20
N TYR A 215 -21.70 -16.96 7.18
CA TYR A 215 -21.13 -18.29 7.00
C TYR A 215 -20.18 -18.25 5.82
N TYR A 216 -18.98 -18.78 6.01
CA TYR A 216 -18.00 -18.92 4.95
C TYR A 216 -17.53 -20.36 4.81
N ASN A 217 -17.47 -20.85 3.58
CA ASN A 217 -16.79 -22.10 3.28
C ASN A 217 -15.29 -21.93 3.49
N ALA A 218 -14.64 -22.97 3.98
CA ALA A 218 -13.19 -22.99 4.08
C ALA A 218 -12.50 -22.89 2.71
N LEU A 219 -11.28 -22.34 2.70
CA LEU A 219 -10.41 -22.35 1.53
C LEU A 219 -9.40 -23.50 1.62
N ASP A 220 -9.03 -24.05 0.47
CA ASP A 220 -7.81 -24.83 0.36
C ASP A 220 -6.58 -23.91 0.24
N MET A 221 -5.40 -24.53 0.19
CA MET A 221 -4.12 -23.81 0.11
C MET A 221 -4.01 -23.01 -1.19
N GLU A 222 -4.37 -23.62 -2.32
CA GLU A 222 -4.29 -22.99 -3.64
C GLU A 222 -5.12 -21.70 -3.71
N ALA A 223 -6.38 -21.74 -3.24
CA ALA A 223 -7.25 -20.57 -3.20
C ALA A 223 -6.78 -19.50 -2.20
N LEU A 224 -6.06 -19.88 -1.14
CA LEU A 224 -5.48 -18.92 -0.18
C LEU A 224 -4.24 -18.23 -0.78
N ASP A 225 -3.37 -18.99 -1.43
CA ASP A 225 -2.14 -18.48 -2.06
C ASP A 225 -2.43 -17.62 -3.28
N GLU A 226 -3.41 -17.97 -4.13
CA GLU A 226 -3.85 -17.11 -5.23
C GLU A 226 -4.32 -15.74 -4.74
N LYS A 227 -5.00 -15.69 -3.59
CA LYS A 227 -5.42 -14.45 -2.98
C LYS A 227 -4.25 -13.68 -2.35
N LYS A 228 -3.29 -14.36 -1.72
CA LYS A 228 -2.06 -13.72 -1.18
C LYS A 228 -1.21 -13.12 -2.31
N PHE A 229 -1.01 -13.86 -3.39
CA PHE A 229 -0.22 -13.43 -4.55
C PHE A 229 -0.80 -12.19 -5.25
N ARG A 230 -2.14 -12.04 -5.29
CA ARG A 230 -2.78 -10.83 -5.84
C ARG A 230 -2.59 -9.58 -4.96
N ALA A 231 -2.32 -9.75 -3.67
CA ALA A 231 -2.14 -8.66 -2.73
C ALA A 231 -0.69 -8.12 -2.72
N ASP A 232 0.30 -8.94 -3.03
CA ASP A 232 1.74 -8.63 -2.88
C ASP A 232 2.45 -8.57 -4.25
N ASN A 233 2.24 -7.49 -5.00
CA ASN A 233 2.77 -7.31 -6.36
C ASN A 233 4.26 -6.88 -6.42
N ASP A 234 4.95 -6.75 -5.29
CA ASP A 234 6.29 -6.16 -5.24
C ASP A 234 7.37 -7.19 -4.92
N THR A 235 7.96 -7.74 -5.99
CA THR A 235 8.88 -8.89 -5.96
C THR A 235 10.35 -8.54 -5.69
N LYS A 236 10.70 -7.25 -5.54
CA LYS A 236 12.11 -6.83 -5.35
C LYS A 236 12.51 -6.81 -3.88
N ASP A 237 13.65 -7.41 -3.56
CA ASP A 237 14.24 -7.44 -2.20
C ASP A 237 14.82 -6.09 -1.77
N ILE A 238 15.31 -5.29 -2.72
CA ILE A 238 15.78 -3.92 -2.50
C ILE A 238 15.07 -2.97 -3.46
N ILE A 239 14.58 -1.86 -2.92
CA ILE A 239 14.00 -0.76 -3.68
C ILE A 239 14.78 0.50 -3.36
N PHE A 240 15.24 1.19 -4.41
CA PHE A 240 15.99 2.42 -4.28
C PHE A 240 15.39 3.51 -5.17
N GLU A 241 15.05 4.63 -4.55
CA GLU A 241 14.39 5.77 -5.17
C GLU A 241 15.08 7.07 -4.77
N ILE A 242 15.16 8.02 -5.70
CA ILE A 242 15.73 9.35 -5.42
C ILE A 242 14.70 10.41 -5.79
N HIS A 243 14.44 11.30 -4.84
CA HIS A 243 13.55 12.45 -4.99
C HIS A 243 14.40 13.72 -4.97
N LEU A 244 15.05 14.02 -6.10
CA LEU A 244 15.97 15.16 -6.27
C LEU A 244 15.38 16.49 -5.76
N GLU A 245 14.16 16.83 -6.19
CA GLU A 245 13.46 18.08 -5.82
C GLU A 245 13.14 18.18 -4.32
N MET A 246 12.97 17.03 -3.69
CA MET A 246 12.69 16.93 -2.27
C MET A 246 13.96 16.69 -1.43
N ASP A 247 15.11 16.55 -2.10
CA ASP A 247 16.42 16.33 -1.50
C ASP A 247 16.44 15.15 -0.52
N PHE A 248 15.83 14.03 -0.94
CA PHE A 248 15.95 12.78 -0.22
C PHE A 248 16.03 11.57 -1.15
N ALA A 249 16.54 10.47 -0.61
CA ALA A 249 16.47 9.14 -1.22
C ALA A 249 15.76 8.17 -0.30
N VAL A 250 15.14 7.13 -0.86
CA VAL A 250 14.57 6.01 -0.14
C VAL A 250 15.35 4.77 -0.51
N LEU A 251 15.87 4.06 0.50
CA LEU A 251 16.46 2.74 0.37
C LEU A 251 15.65 1.78 1.23
N LYS A 252 14.82 0.96 0.61
CA LYS A 252 14.08 -0.12 1.28
C LYS A 252 14.82 -1.42 1.11
N VAL A 253 15.08 -2.12 2.21
CA VAL A 253 15.72 -3.44 2.22
C VAL A 253 14.79 -4.42 2.92
N LYS A 254 14.10 -5.28 2.15
CA LYS A 254 13.07 -6.20 2.67
C LYS A 254 13.66 -7.41 3.40
N SER A 255 14.88 -7.82 3.07
CA SER A 255 15.53 -9.00 3.65
C SER A 255 17.05 -8.90 3.55
N PHE A 256 17.77 -9.57 4.45
CA PHE A 256 19.21 -9.82 4.33
C PHE A 256 19.51 -11.27 3.92
N ASP A 257 18.65 -11.84 3.09
CA ASP A 257 18.71 -13.21 2.58
C ASP A 257 18.82 -13.25 1.07
N MET A 258 19.79 -12.53 0.53
CA MET A 258 20.08 -12.51 -0.90
C MET A 258 21.56 -12.81 -1.14
N ASP A 259 21.95 -12.90 -2.41
CA ASP A 259 23.36 -13.03 -2.76
C ASP A 259 24.14 -11.80 -2.27
N ILE A 260 25.24 -12.05 -1.55
CA ILE A 260 25.98 -10.98 -0.88
C ILE A 260 26.67 -10.04 -1.86
N ASP A 261 27.09 -10.53 -3.04
CA ASP A 261 27.77 -9.71 -4.02
C ASP A 261 26.75 -8.84 -4.78
N GLU A 262 25.57 -9.39 -5.10
CA GLU A 262 24.44 -8.61 -5.64
C GLU A 262 23.97 -7.51 -4.66
N PHE A 263 23.88 -7.84 -3.37
CA PHE A 263 23.56 -6.88 -2.32
C PHE A 263 24.59 -5.75 -2.31
N LYS A 264 25.88 -6.09 -2.22
CA LYS A 264 26.97 -5.11 -2.18
C LYS A 264 26.94 -4.20 -3.40
N ASP A 265 26.79 -4.77 -4.59
CA ASP A 265 26.69 -4.01 -5.84
C ASP A 265 25.52 -3.02 -5.83
N THR A 266 24.37 -3.43 -5.28
CA THR A 266 23.18 -2.58 -5.20
C THR A 266 23.36 -1.44 -4.19
N ILE A 267 23.90 -1.75 -3.01
CA ILE A 267 24.24 -0.74 -1.99
C ILE A 267 25.30 0.24 -2.54
N ASP A 268 26.35 -0.26 -3.17
CA ASP A 268 27.42 0.54 -3.76
C ASP A 268 26.91 1.54 -4.79
N LYS A 269 26.04 1.09 -5.71
CA LYS A 269 25.41 1.95 -6.72
C LYS A 269 24.48 2.96 -6.08
N SER A 270 23.69 2.55 -5.09
CA SER A 270 22.74 3.43 -4.40
C SER A 270 23.44 4.58 -3.67
N PHE A 271 24.50 4.27 -2.90
CA PHE A 271 25.26 5.30 -2.17
C PHE A 271 26.17 6.13 -3.08
N LEU A 272 26.65 5.57 -4.19
CA LEU A 272 27.30 6.35 -5.24
C LEU A 272 26.31 7.37 -5.83
N ASP A 273 25.09 6.94 -6.16
CA ASP A 273 24.05 7.82 -6.68
C ASP A 273 23.65 8.92 -5.69
N ILE A 274 23.49 8.58 -4.40
CA ILE A 274 23.22 9.56 -3.33
C ILE A 274 24.32 10.63 -3.30
N LYS A 275 25.58 10.21 -3.41
CA LYS A 275 26.75 11.10 -3.40
C LYS A 275 26.82 11.96 -4.65
N ASP A 276 26.71 11.36 -5.83
CA ASP A 276 26.82 12.04 -7.12
C ASP A 276 25.69 13.06 -7.34
N LYS A 277 24.50 12.75 -6.83
CA LYS A 277 23.32 13.64 -6.89
C LYS A 277 23.22 14.59 -5.70
N ASN A 278 24.20 14.58 -4.80
CA ASN A 278 24.29 15.44 -3.63
C ASN A 278 23.01 15.44 -2.76
N ILE A 279 22.50 14.24 -2.46
CA ILE A 279 21.32 14.06 -1.61
C ILE A 279 21.71 14.16 -0.13
N HIS A 280 20.95 14.91 0.66
CA HIS A 280 21.27 15.16 2.07
C HIS A 280 20.37 14.43 3.07
N ASN A 281 19.29 13.81 2.62
CA ASN A 281 18.39 13.05 3.47
C ASN A 281 18.19 11.64 2.92
N LEU A 282 18.22 10.63 3.79
CA LEU A 282 18.02 9.23 3.41
C LEU A 282 16.95 8.62 4.32
N ILE A 283 15.93 8.03 3.72
CA ILE A 283 15.01 7.12 4.39
C ILE A 283 15.55 5.71 4.18
N LEU A 284 15.86 5.02 5.28
CA LEU A 284 16.21 3.59 5.26
C LEU A 284 15.00 2.81 5.79
N ASP A 285 14.25 2.18 4.89
CA ASP A 285 13.06 1.41 5.27
C ASP A 285 13.45 -0.07 5.49
N LEU A 286 13.42 -0.49 6.75
CA LEU A 286 13.71 -1.87 7.17
C LEU A 286 12.45 -2.60 7.65
N ARG A 287 11.27 -2.01 7.50
CA ARG A 287 10.01 -2.62 7.95
C ARG A 287 9.77 -3.97 7.26
N GLY A 288 9.37 -4.95 8.05
CA GLY A 288 9.21 -6.35 7.63
C GLY A 288 10.52 -7.12 7.42
N ASN A 289 11.69 -6.50 7.65
CA ASN A 289 12.98 -7.18 7.47
C ASN A 289 13.31 -8.09 8.65
N SER A 290 13.05 -9.39 8.46
CA SER A 290 13.32 -10.41 9.48
C SER A 290 14.82 -10.66 9.79
N GLY A 291 15.73 -9.95 9.12
CA GLY A 291 17.17 -10.09 9.25
C GLY A 291 17.70 -11.18 8.33
N ARG A 292 18.31 -12.23 8.92
CA ARG A 292 19.12 -13.29 8.30
C ARG A 292 20.61 -13.04 8.38
N ASN A 293 21.30 -12.80 7.27
CA ASN A 293 22.74 -12.87 7.24
C ASN A 293 23.37 -11.56 7.78
N PRO A 294 24.13 -11.60 8.90
CA PRO A 294 24.70 -10.41 9.53
C PRO A 294 25.74 -9.69 8.66
N TYR A 295 26.31 -10.34 7.65
CA TYR A 295 27.25 -9.72 6.72
C TYR A 295 26.61 -8.61 5.86
N HIS A 296 25.32 -8.73 5.54
CA HIS A 296 24.59 -7.69 4.78
C HIS A 296 24.37 -6.45 5.64
N ALA A 297 23.87 -6.63 6.86
CA ALA A 297 23.67 -5.57 7.83
C ALA A 297 24.99 -4.86 8.17
N ALA A 298 26.06 -5.62 8.42
CA ALA A 298 27.40 -5.09 8.67
C ALA A 298 27.92 -4.29 7.47
N TYR A 299 27.73 -4.78 6.24
CA TYR A 299 28.15 -4.06 5.04
C TYR A 299 27.40 -2.75 4.86
N LEU A 300 26.07 -2.76 4.98
CA LEU A 300 25.24 -1.55 4.92
C LEU A 300 25.64 -0.56 6.02
N LEU A 301 25.97 -1.04 7.21
CA LEU A 301 26.41 -0.18 8.32
C LEU A 301 27.66 0.64 7.96
N THR A 302 28.61 0.09 7.18
CA THR A 302 29.80 0.84 6.73
C THR A 302 29.47 2.11 5.94
N TYR A 303 28.30 2.14 5.28
CA TYR A 303 27.81 3.31 4.55
C TYR A 303 27.05 4.31 5.43
N LEU A 304 26.67 3.91 6.63
CA LEU A 304 25.84 4.72 7.54
C LEU A 304 26.65 5.33 8.69
N ILE A 305 27.83 4.81 8.98
CA ILE A 305 28.72 5.27 10.06
C ILE A 305 29.71 6.34 9.58
N ASN A 306 30.18 7.18 10.50
CA ASN A 306 31.21 8.20 10.24
C ASN A 306 32.50 8.00 11.06
N LYS A 307 32.52 7.01 11.94
CA LYS A 307 33.66 6.59 12.76
C LYS A 307 33.68 5.07 12.85
N PRO A 308 34.84 4.45 13.10
CA PRO A 308 34.92 3.01 13.22
C PRO A 308 34.13 2.48 14.43
N LEU A 309 33.46 1.34 14.28
CA LEU A 309 32.73 0.66 15.36
C LEU A 309 32.73 -0.86 15.18
N LEU A 310 32.45 -1.61 16.24
CA LEU A 310 32.26 -3.07 16.16
C LEU A 310 30.81 -3.39 15.79
N TYR A 311 30.61 -4.41 14.95
CA TYR A 311 29.27 -4.90 14.64
C TYR A 311 28.81 -5.92 15.69
N LEU A 312 29.56 -7.01 15.89
CA LEU A 312 29.28 -8.01 16.93
C LEU A 312 30.10 -7.76 18.19
N SER A 313 29.51 -8.08 19.33
CA SER A 313 30.23 -8.16 20.59
C SER A 313 31.37 -9.19 20.48
N ARG A 314 32.50 -8.90 21.10
CA ARG A 314 33.66 -9.82 21.13
C ARG A 314 33.35 -11.17 21.79
N GLN A 315 32.27 -11.25 22.58
CA GLN A 315 31.83 -12.47 23.25
C GLN A 315 30.99 -13.38 22.34
N THR A 316 30.56 -12.89 21.17
CA THR A 316 29.75 -13.65 20.22
C THR A 316 30.55 -14.83 19.65
N PRO A 317 29.99 -16.06 19.65
CA PRO A 317 30.63 -17.23 19.06
C PRO A 317 30.60 -17.17 17.53
N GLY A 318 31.70 -17.53 16.88
CA GLY A 318 31.85 -17.43 15.42
C GLY A 318 32.00 -15.98 14.93
N PHE A 319 31.90 -15.78 13.61
CA PHE A 319 31.95 -14.46 12.94
C PHE A 319 33.16 -13.61 13.36
N ASP A 320 34.36 -14.21 13.38
CA ASP A 320 35.58 -13.56 13.86
C ASP A 320 35.89 -12.23 13.18
N ASP A 321 35.54 -12.10 11.90
CA ASP A 321 35.69 -10.89 11.11
C ASP A 321 34.70 -9.78 11.52
N LEU A 322 33.45 -10.11 11.88
CA LEU A 322 32.46 -9.13 12.36
C LEU A 322 32.68 -8.66 13.81
N LYS A 323 33.65 -9.27 14.52
CA LYS A 323 34.13 -8.84 15.84
C LYS A 323 35.33 -7.89 15.75
N THR A 324 35.70 -7.48 14.54
CA THR A 324 36.71 -6.45 14.29
C THR A 324 36.05 -5.12 13.93
N SER A 325 36.84 -4.04 14.00
CA SER A 325 36.34 -2.69 13.73
C SER A 325 35.93 -2.55 12.26
N LEU A 326 34.66 -2.20 12.03
CA LEU A 326 34.17 -1.79 10.72
C LEU A 326 34.57 -0.34 10.46
N GLU A 327 35.26 -0.12 9.35
CA GLU A 327 35.65 1.21 8.90
C GLU A 327 34.53 1.85 8.05
N PRO A 328 34.30 3.17 8.16
CA PRO A 328 33.39 3.89 7.27
C PRO A 328 33.81 3.74 5.80
N SER A 329 32.84 3.52 4.92
CA SER A 329 33.06 3.54 3.48
C SER A 329 33.53 4.92 3.00
N LEU A 330 34.35 4.99 1.96
CA LEU A 330 34.71 6.24 1.27
C LEU A 330 33.49 6.94 0.62
N LYS A 331 32.38 6.20 0.50
CA LYS A 331 31.09 6.65 0.01
C LYS A 331 30.05 6.73 1.14
N ALA A 332 30.48 6.71 2.40
CA ALA A 332 29.58 6.80 3.55
C ALA A 332 28.72 8.06 3.47
N PHE A 333 27.43 7.89 3.75
CA PHE A 333 26.46 8.97 3.73
C PHE A 333 26.63 9.84 4.98
N SER A 334 26.78 11.15 4.79
CA SER A 334 26.99 12.10 5.89
C SER A 334 25.76 12.94 6.23
N GLY A 335 24.66 12.78 5.48
CA GLY A 335 23.42 13.52 5.68
C GLY A 335 22.52 12.92 6.77
N ASN A 336 21.28 13.43 6.85
CA ASN A 336 20.28 12.99 7.82
C ASN A 336 19.71 11.62 7.43
N LEU A 337 19.70 10.64 8.33
CA LEU A 337 18.99 9.38 8.10
C LEU A 337 17.80 9.24 9.03
N TYR A 338 16.73 8.76 8.41
CA TYR A 338 15.50 8.35 9.05
C TYR A 338 15.31 6.85 8.77
N THR A 339 15.49 6.01 9.77
CA THR A 339 15.30 4.56 9.68
C THR A 339 13.88 4.21 10.06
N LEU A 340 13.12 3.61 9.15
CA LEU A 340 11.77 3.13 9.42
C LEU A 340 11.84 1.71 9.95
N THR A 341 11.16 1.45 11.07
CA THR A 341 11.14 0.15 11.74
C THR A 341 9.71 -0.28 12.06
N ASP A 342 9.52 -1.58 12.21
CA ASP A 342 8.29 -2.20 12.69
C ASP A 342 8.66 -3.45 13.51
N PRO A 343 7.68 -4.18 14.08
CA PRO A 343 7.99 -5.38 14.83
C PRO A 343 8.59 -6.50 13.98
N GLY A 344 8.46 -6.44 12.64
CA GLY A 344 9.09 -7.39 11.72
C GLY A 344 10.61 -7.24 11.61
N CYS A 345 11.17 -6.11 12.06
CA CYS A 345 12.62 -5.92 12.19
C CYS A 345 13.21 -6.86 13.26
N THR A 346 13.77 -7.99 12.86
CA THR A 346 14.37 -8.99 13.76
C THR A 346 15.82 -9.32 13.40
N SER A 347 16.51 -10.10 14.25
CA SER A 347 17.86 -10.63 13.99
C SER A 347 18.84 -9.53 13.50
N ALA A 348 19.53 -9.74 12.38
CA ALA A 348 20.48 -8.79 11.80
C ALA A 348 19.89 -7.38 11.51
N ALA A 349 18.60 -7.27 11.18
CA ALA A 349 17.94 -5.97 11.00
C ALA A 349 17.76 -5.23 12.33
N ALA A 350 17.31 -5.93 13.37
CA ALA A 350 17.22 -5.36 14.71
C ALA A 350 18.60 -4.97 15.27
N GLN A 351 19.64 -5.77 15.00
CA GLN A 351 21.04 -5.43 15.34
C GLN A 351 21.49 -4.14 14.67
N LEU A 352 21.26 -3.99 13.37
CA LEU A 352 21.58 -2.76 12.63
C LEU A 352 20.90 -1.55 13.26
N CYS A 353 19.59 -1.63 13.50
CA CYS A 353 18.84 -0.53 14.09
C CYS A 353 19.35 -0.17 15.50
N ALA A 354 19.62 -1.17 16.34
CA ALA A 354 20.15 -0.95 17.68
C ALA A 354 21.54 -0.30 17.65
N LEU A 355 22.44 -0.74 16.76
CA LEU A 355 23.76 -0.13 16.59
C LEU A 355 23.66 1.34 16.13
N LEU A 356 22.76 1.62 15.19
CA LEU A 356 22.50 2.99 14.71
C LEU A 356 22.00 3.90 15.84
N LYS A 357 21.08 3.41 16.67
CA LYS A 357 20.54 4.17 17.80
C LYS A 357 21.55 4.35 18.92
N HIS A 358 22.17 3.26 19.38
CA HIS A 358 23.12 3.27 20.50
C HIS A 358 24.29 4.23 20.25
N ASN A 359 24.80 4.27 19.01
CA ASN A 359 25.91 5.15 18.65
C ASN A 359 25.48 6.59 18.31
N GLY A 360 24.20 6.94 18.49
CA GLY A 360 23.65 8.27 18.20
C GLY A 360 23.76 8.66 16.74
N ILE A 361 23.78 7.68 15.83
CA ILE A 361 24.10 7.94 14.44
C ILE A 361 22.89 8.59 13.76
N ARG A 362 21.64 8.14 14.05
CA ARG A 362 20.46 8.42 13.18
C ARG A 362 19.12 8.33 13.92
N THR A 363 18.05 8.83 13.29
CA THR A 363 16.68 8.82 13.83
C THR A 363 15.97 7.53 13.46
N LEU A 364 15.32 6.88 14.42
CA LEU A 364 14.50 5.68 14.23
C LEU A 364 13.03 6.06 14.41
N ILE A 365 12.17 5.62 13.51
CA ILE A 365 10.74 5.92 13.46
C ILE A 365 10.02 4.58 13.24
N GLY A 366 9.13 4.20 14.14
CA GLY A 366 8.50 2.88 14.08
C GLY A 366 7.44 2.72 15.14
N SER A 367 6.99 1.51 15.42
CA SER A 367 6.00 1.25 16.47
C SER A 367 6.66 1.00 17.83
N GLU A 368 5.88 0.59 18.84
CA GLU A 368 6.40 0.25 20.15
C GLU A 368 7.08 -1.14 20.14
N GLU A 369 8.07 -1.34 19.26
CA GLU A 369 8.89 -2.56 19.24
C GLU A 369 10.17 -2.41 20.07
N ARG A 370 10.59 -3.53 20.66
CA ARG A 370 11.95 -3.68 21.18
C ARG A 370 12.83 -4.31 20.10
N LEU A 371 13.69 -3.49 19.50
CA LEU A 371 14.71 -3.90 18.54
C LEU A 371 15.83 -4.60 19.31
N LEU A 372 15.65 -5.90 19.53
CA LEU A 372 16.61 -6.74 20.22
C LEU A 372 17.86 -6.91 19.36
N TYR A 373 19.01 -6.59 19.93
CA TYR A 373 20.30 -6.71 19.26
C TYR A 373 21.01 -8.02 19.61
N SER A 374 20.33 -8.90 20.33
CA SER A 374 20.78 -10.24 20.64
C SER A 374 19.68 -11.25 20.40
N TYR A 375 20.06 -12.43 19.90
CA TYR A 375 19.16 -13.55 19.61
C TYR A 375 19.94 -14.86 19.73
N MET A 376 19.22 -15.99 19.74
CA MET A 376 19.84 -17.31 19.75
C MET A 376 19.86 -17.90 18.34
N ASP A 377 20.94 -18.55 17.93
CA ASP A 377 21.15 -19.09 16.58
C ASP A 377 21.91 -20.42 16.61
N ASP A 378 22.39 -20.88 15.45
CA ASP A 378 23.04 -22.19 15.23
C ASP A 378 22.05 -23.33 15.48
N ILE A 379 21.08 -23.39 14.57
CA ILE A 379 19.88 -24.23 14.67
C ILE A 379 20.25 -25.70 14.44
N GLU A 380 19.96 -26.52 15.44
CA GLU A 380 19.90 -27.97 15.33
C GLU A 380 18.44 -28.43 15.26
N GLU A 381 18.21 -29.63 14.74
CA GLU A 381 16.90 -30.27 14.74
C GLU A 381 16.99 -31.69 15.27
N ILE A 382 16.01 -32.08 16.08
CA ILE A 382 15.76 -33.48 16.44
C ILE A 382 14.38 -33.92 15.95
N ARG A 383 14.24 -35.22 15.73
CA ARG A 383 12.97 -35.89 15.47
C ARG A 383 12.60 -36.75 16.66
N LEU A 384 11.44 -36.49 17.26
CA LEU A 384 10.94 -37.29 18.39
C LEU A 384 10.65 -38.72 17.94
N LYS A 385 11.11 -39.71 18.72
CA LYS A 385 11.20 -41.10 18.27
C LYS A 385 9.87 -41.75 17.89
N ASN A 386 8.79 -41.45 18.61
CA ASN A 386 7.52 -42.13 18.40
C ASN A 386 6.62 -41.34 17.44
N THR A 387 6.38 -40.06 17.73
CA THR A 387 5.48 -39.17 16.99
C THR A 387 6.09 -38.62 15.71
N GLY A 388 7.42 -38.58 15.62
CA GLY A 388 8.12 -38.01 14.47
C GLY A 388 8.09 -36.48 14.41
N ILE A 389 7.53 -35.79 15.42
CA ILE A 389 7.55 -34.32 15.53
C ILE A 389 8.99 -33.83 15.44
N ARG A 390 9.19 -32.76 14.67
CA ARG A 390 10.50 -32.11 14.51
C ARG A 390 10.59 -30.91 15.44
N PHE A 391 11.66 -30.87 16.22
CA PHE A 391 11.94 -29.79 17.14
C PHE A 391 13.27 -29.14 16.74
N SER A 392 13.20 -27.91 16.24
CA SER A 392 14.35 -27.11 15.85
C SER A 392 14.66 -26.12 16.97
N TYR A 393 15.92 -26.06 17.41
CA TYR A 393 16.35 -25.22 18.52
C TYR A 393 17.75 -24.64 18.28
N PRO A 394 18.02 -23.42 18.75
CA PRO A 394 19.36 -22.83 18.68
C PRO A 394 20.29 -23.38 19.76
N THR A 395 21.59 -23.29 19.52
CA THR A 395 22.64 -23.72 20.45
C THR A 395 23.61 -22.60 20.85
N LYS A 396 23.55 -21.44 20.20
CA LYS A 396 24.44 -20.30 20.44
C LYS A 396 23.66 -19.01 20.70
N PHE A 397 24.27 -18.09 21.43
CA PHE A 397 23.75 -16.75 21.67
C PHE A 397 24.60 -15.73 20.89
N ILE A 398 23.95 -14.93 20.04
CA ILE A 398 24.59 -13.93 19.16
C ILE A 398 24.18 -12.53 19.63
N SER A 399 25.14 -11.61 19.75
CA SER A 399 24.87 -10.22 20.16
C SER A 399 25.69 -9.20 19.36
N ALA A 400 25.05 -8.09 19.00
CA ALA A 400 25.73 -6.90 18.51
C ALA A 400 26.54 -6.21 19.63
N ASP A 401 27.48 -5.35 19.25
CA ASP A 401 28.31 -4.58 20.19
C ASP A 401 27.57 -3.33 20.70
N VAL A 402 26.73 -3.54 21.71
CA VAL A 402 25.94 -2.49 22.39
C VAL A 402 26.25 -2.56 23.90
N PRO A 403 27.43 -2.09 24.34
CA PRO A 403 28.02 -2.42 25.65
C PRO A 403 27.27 -1.87 26.88
N ASP A 404 26.39 -0.88 26.71
CA ASP A 404 25.66 -0.22 27.82
C ASP A 404 24.22 -0.72 28.01
N LEU A 405 23.74 -1.62 27.15
CA LEU A 405 22.43 -2.22 27.28
C LEU A 405 22.55 -3.68 27.72
N ARG A 406 21.56 -4.15 28.50
CA ARG A 406 21.43 -5.58 28.72
C ARG A 406 20.88 -6.20 27.44
N PRO A 407 21.39 -7.36 26.99
CA PRO A 407 20.95 -8.01 25.75
C PRO A 407 19.42 -8.12 25.60
N PHE A 408 18.73 -8.23 26.73
CA PHE A 408 17.27 -8.39 26.85
C PHE A 408 16.45 -7.09 26.78
N ASP A 409 17.08 -5.92 26.93
CA ASP A 409 16.35 -4.66 27.00
C ASP A 409 15.94 -4.14 25.61
N GLY A 410 16.77 -4.41 24.60
CA GLY A 410 16.56 -3.92 23.23
C GLY A 410 16.54 -2.40 23.13
N GLU A 411 16.36 -1.89 21.93
CA GLU A 411 16.22 -0.47 21.66
C GLU A 411 14.80 -0.15 21.15
N VAL A 412 14.23 0.98 21.57
CA VAL A 412 12.94 1.49 21.05
C VAL A 412 13.15 2.59 20.01
N PRO A 413 12.26 2.82 19.03
CA PRO A 413 12.37 3.96 18.13
C PRO A 413 12.40 5.32 18.86
N HIS A 414 12.96 6.34 18.22
CA HIS A 414 12.94 7.71 18.75
C HIS A 414 11.54 8.33 18.66
N TYR A 415 10.85 8.02 17.57
CA TYR A 415 9.45 8.37 17.35
C TYR A 415 8.64 7.09 17.28
N ILE A 416 7.84 6.85 18.31
CA ILE A 416 6.90 5.73 18.39
C ILE A 416 5.59 6.17 17.76
N ILE A 417 5.17 5.46 16.72
CA ILE A 417 3.97 5.66 15.93
C ILE A 417 3.09 4.44 16.13
N ASP A 418 1.85 4.65 16.56
CA ASP A 418 0.90 3.55 16.62
C ASP A 418 0.47 3.15 15.20
N THR A 419 1.04 2.04 14.72
CA THR A 419 0.72 1.44 13.42
C THR A 419 -0.57 0.62 13.46
N GLN A 420 -1.15 0.43 14.64
CA GLN A 420 -2.31 -0.43 14.90
C GLN A 420 -3.61 0.37 15.04
N GLU A 421 -3.55 1.70 15.17
CA GLU A 421 -4.73 2.57 15.08
C GLU A 421 -5.25 2.66 13.63
N ASN A 422 -6.57 2.82 13.47
CA ASN A 422 -7.21 3.02 12.18
C ASN A 422 -6.77 4.37 11.58
N ASN A 423 -5.62 4.37 10.90
CA ASN A 423 -5.02 5.54 10.28
C ASN A 423 -5.56 5.82 8.87
N GLU A 424 -6.77 5.32 8.54
CA GLU A 424 -7.43 5.50 7.23
C GLU A 424 -6.59 5.07 6.01
N GLY A 425 -5.60 4.18 6.20
CA GLY A 425 -4.68 3.72 5.16
C GLY A 425 -3.32 4.41 5.14
N LYS A 426 -3.14 5.51 5.87
CA LYS A 426 -1.89 6.31 5.86
C LYS A 426 -0.73 5.58 6.53
N ASP A 427 0.43 5.61 5.88
CA ASP A 427 1.71 5.18 6.45
C ASP A 427 2.28 6.27 7.40
N MET A 428 1.77 6.28 8.62
CA MET A 428 2.14 7.29 9.63
C MET A 428 3.64 7.26 10.01
N VAL A 429 4.31 6.12 9.84
CA VAL A 429 5.76 6.00 10.07
C VAL A 429 6.52 6.76 8.98
N ARG A 430 6.12 6.60 7.72
CA ARG A 430 6.71 7.33 6.58
C ARG A 430 6.38 8.82 6.62
N GLU A 431 5.15 9.20 6.97
CA GLU A 431 4.75 10.61 7.14
C GLU A 431 5.63 11.34 8.16
N LYS A 432 5.96 10.69 9.28
CA LYS A 432 6.86 11.28 10.26
C LYS A 432 8.27 11.51 9.70
N ALA A 433 8.78 10.62 8.84
CA ALA A 433 10.06 10.84 8.17
C ALA A 433 10.01 12.06 7.24
N TYR A 434 8.93 12.24 6.48
CA TYR A 434 8.75 13.41 5.61
C TYR A 434 8.68 14.72 6.38
N GLU A 435 7.98 14.74 7.51
CA GLU A 435 7.93 15.89 8.41
C GLU A 435 9.35 16.33 8.81
N LEU A 436 10.17 15.38 9.29
CA LEU A 436 11.54 15.63 9.75
C LEU A 436 12.49 16.04 8.62
N ILE A 437 12.35 15.46 7.42
CA ILE A 437 13.08 15.88 6.22
C ILE A 437 12.75 17.35 5.89
N GLY A 438 11.46 17.70 5.95
CA GLY A 438 11.01 19.07 5.74
C GLY A 438 11.63 20.05 6.76
N GLU A 439 11.76 19.66 8.02
CA GLU A 439 12.43 20.45 9.06
C GLU A 439 13.93 20.61 8.80
N ALA A 440 14.63 19.52 8.48
CA ALA A 440 16.06 19.54 8.23
C ALA A 440 16.44 20.42 7.03
N ARG A 441 15.66 20.35 5.95
CA ARG A 441 15.80 21.24 4.79
C ARG A 441 15.63 22.70 5.18
N ARG A 442 14.60 23.00 6.00
CA ARG A 442 14.36 24.37 6.48
C ARG A 442 15.55 24.94 7.25
N GLN A 443 16.17 24.12 8.09
CA GLN A 443 17.33 24.51 8.89
C GLN A 443 18.59 24.70 8.05
N ARG A 444 18.90 23.77 7.13
CA ARG A 444 20.08 23.87 6.24
C ARG A 444 20.00 25.12 5.39
N ASP A 445 18.88 25.32 4.71
CA ASP A 445 18.74 26.44 3.78
C ASP A 445 18.93 27.76 4.58
N THR A 446 18.37 27.88 5.78
CA THR A 446 18.61 29.01 6.69
C THR A 446 20.10 29.24 7.03
N GLN A 447 20.91 28.18 7.19
CA GLN A 447 22.34 28.26 7.52
C GLN A 447 23.23 28.61 6.31
N GLU A 448 22.89 28.17 5.11
CA GLU A 448 23.69 28.40 3.90
C GLU A 448 23.55 29.83 3.33
N GLY A 449 22.86 30.71 4.05
CA GLY A 449 22.48 32.01 3.50
C GLY A 449 21.54 31.86 2.30
N ILE A 450 21.04 30.64 2.05
CA ILE A 450 19.80 30.42 1.32
C ILE A 450 18.74 30.96 2.26
N ILE A 451 18.57 32.27 2.18
CA ILE A 451 17.28 32.85 2.41
C ILE A 451 16.39 31.98 1.50
N TYR A 452 15.61 31.04 2.08
CA TYR A 452 14.24 30.96 1.61
C TYR A 452 13.91 32.41 1.64
N ASN A 453 13.81 33.02 0.47
CA ASN A 453 12.96 34.16 0.43
C ASN A 453 11.75 33.60 1.19
N LYS A 454 11.46 34.18 2.36
CA LYS A 454 10.19 34.82 2.50
C LYS A 454 10.09 35.49 1.13
N TYR A 455 9.54 34.73 0.15
CA TYR A 455 9.18 35.26 -1.15
C TYR A 455 8.68 36.59 -0.73
N PRO A 456 9.30 37.70 -1.21
CA PRO A 456 9.00 39.00 -0.64
C PRO A 456 7.52 38.97 -0.37
N ALA A 457 7.09 39.37 0.83
CA ALA A 457 5.70 39.76 0.93
C ALA A 457 5.59 40.83 -0.18
N GLY A 458 5.16 40.39 -1.35
CA GLY A 458 5.84 40.73 -2.59
C GLY A 458 4.83 40.45 -3.65
N GLU A 459 3.93 41.42 -3.61
CA GLU A 459 3.01 41.82 -4.64
C GLU A 459 2.22 40.67 -5.25
N ILE A 460 1.03 40.54 -4.66
CA ILE A 460 -0.25 40.50 -5.38
C ILE A 460 -0.07 40.03 -6.82
N ILE A 461 -0.45 38.78 -7.08
CA ILE A 461 -0.89 38.44 -8.43
C ILE A 461 -2.12 39.32 -8.63
N ARG A 462 -1.99 40.40 -9.40
CA ARG A 462 -3.14 40.79 -10.19
C ARG A 462 -3.30 39.67 -11.18
N LEU A 463 -4.45 38.99 -11.16
CA LEU A 463 -4.85 38.11 -12.26
C LEU A 463 -5.17 39.02 -13.44
N GLU A 464 -4.15 39.69 -13.98
CA GLU A 464 -4.21 40.40 -15.25
C GLU A 464 -3.83 39.36 -16.30
N ALA A 465 -4.82 38.81 -16.99
CA ALA A 465 -4.56 38.08 -18.20
C ALA A 465 -3.91 39.03 -19.20
N VAL A 466 -2.62 38.82 -19.48
CA VAL A 466 -1.84 39.78 -20.28
C VAL A 466 -2.02 39.51 -21.78
N SER A 467 -2.68 38.41 -22.19
CA SER A 467 -3.11 38.05 -23.55
C SER A 467 -3.41 36.53 -23.66
N ASN A 468 -3.87 36.07 -24.84
CA ASN A 468 -4.04 34.66 -25.28
C ASN A 468 -2.77 33.78 -25.23
N ARG A 469 -1.78 34.10 -24.39
CA ARG A 469 -0.48 33.43 -24.29
C ARG A 469 -0.14 33.00 -22.86
N THR A 470 -1.08 33.16 -21.92
CA THR A 470 -0.89 32.84 -20.50
C THR A 470 -1.54 31.50 -20.18
N ILE A 471 -0.84 30.65 -19.45
CA ILE A 471 -1.35 29.35 -19.02
C ILE A 471 -1.16 29.15 -17.53
N ALA A 472 -2.05 28.36 -16.93
CA ALA A 472 -1.81 27.70 -15.67
C ALA A 472 -1.47 26.23 -15.93
N TYR A 473 -0.67 25.64 -15.04
CA TYR A 473 -0.41 24.22 -15.04
C TYR A 473 0.16 23.79 -13.68
N ILE A 474 0.16 22.47 -13.44
CA ILE A 474 0.84 21.91 -12.28
C ILE A 474 2.21 21.42 -12.73
N ASN A 475 3.28 21.92 -12.13
CA ASN A 475 4.63 21.45 -12.46
C ASN A 475 4.87 20.03 -11.93
N ASN A 476 5.96 19.38 -12.35
CA ASN A 476 6.28 18.01 -11.90
C ASN A 476 6.52 17.88 -10.39
N SER A 477 6.75 18.99 -9.67
CA SER A 477 6.85 19.01 -8.21
C SER A 477 5.49 19.16 -7.51
N GLY A 478 4.39 19.30 -8.27
CA GLY A 478 3.01 19.42 -7.78
C GLY A 478 2.54 20.85 -7.49
N TYR A 479 3.28 21.89 -7.86
CA TYR A 479 2.87 23.28 -7.59
C TYR A 479 2.11 23.89 -8.76
N LEU A 480 1.07 24.69 -8.44
CA LEU A 480 0.33 25.47 -9.43
C LEU A 480 1.17 26.67 -9.90
N ILE A 481 1.46 26.70 -11.20
CA ILE A 481 2.28 27.71 -11.88
C ILE A 481 1.41 28.50 -12.85
N ILE A 482 1.59 29.82 -12.90
CA ILE A 482 1.09 30.69 -13.97
C ILE A 482 2.29 31.12 -14.82
N ARG A 483 2.19 30.93 -16.14
CA ARG A 483 3.28 31.17 -17.09
C ARG A 483 2.83 31.93 -18.32
N ASP A 484 3.60 32.96 -18.68
CA ASP A 484 3.53 33.59 -20.00
C ASP A 484 4.42 32.81 -20.96
N ILE A 485 3.81 32.16 -21.95
CA ILE A 485 4.52 31.26 -22.89
C ILE A 485 5.56 32.03 -23.71
N LYS A 486 5.30 33.29 -24.08
CA LYS A 486 6.15 34.06 -24.97
C LYS A 486 7.34 34.68 -24.24
N GLU A 487 7.10 35.21 -23.05
CA GLU A 487 8.15 35.85 -22.24
C GLU A 487 8.98 34.84 -21.45
N ASN A 488 8.55 33.57 -21.40
CA ASN A 488 9.17 32.51 -20.61
C ASN A 488 9.30 32.92 -19.12
N LYS A 489 8.29 33.64 -18.62
CA LYS A 489 8.19 34.06 -17.22
C LYS A 489 7.12 33.25 -16.54
N GLU A 490 7.44 32.74 -15.37
CA GLU A 490 6.51 31.96 -14.55
C GLU A 490 6.51 32.43 -13.10
N LYS A 491 5.38 32.22 -12.43
CA LYS A 491 5.18 32.52 -11.01
C LYS A 491 4.37 31.40 -10.36
N ARG A 492 4.66 31.10 -9.10
CA ARG A 492 3.82 30.21 -8.30
C ARG A 492 2.53 30.94 -7.94
N ALA A 493 1.39 30.34 -8.28
CA ALA A 493 0.08 30.88 -7.92
C ALA A 493 -0.23 30.68 -6.42
N LEU A 494 0.25 29.56 -5.87
CA LEU A 494 0.09 29.13 -4.49
C LEU A 494 1.47 28.69 -3.95
N ILE A 495 1.81 29.06 -2.71
CA ILE A 495 3.20 28.95 -2.21
C ILE A 495 3.39 27.76 -1.25
N ASP A 496 2.32 27.25 -0.63
CA ASP A 496 2.45 26.44 0.60
C ASP A 496 2.13 24.95 0.45
N PHE A 497 1.67 24.47 -0.72
CA PHE A 497 1.22 23.08 -0.89
C PHE A 497 1.15 22.65 -2.36
N LYS A 498 1.11 21.33 -2.55
CA LYS A 498 0.88 20.71 -3.86
C LYS A 498 -0.61 20.71 -4.21
N VAL A 499 -0.90 20.80 -5.50
CA VAL A 499 -2.23 20.90 -6.09
C VAL A 499 -2.41 19.71 -7.04
N GLY A 500 -3.54 19.01 -6.93
CA GLY A 500 -3.88 17.90 -7.83
C GLY A 500 -4.78 18.34 -8.99
N GLU A 501 -5.70 19.25 -8.69
CA GLU A 501 -6.67 19.82 -9.63
C GLU A 501 -6.99 21.26 -9.22
N TYR A 502 -7.35 22.11 -10.18
CA TYR A 502 -7.60 23.53 -9.93
C TYR A 502 -8.48 24.16 -10.99
N ASP A 503 -9.15 25.24 -10.64
CA ASP A 503 -9.77 26.14 -11.60
C ASP A 503 -9.54 27.60 -11.19
N ILE A 504 -9.50 28.50 -12.17
CA ILE A 504 -9.15 29.91 -11.96
C ILE A 504 -10.27 30.80 -12.46
N ASP A 505 -10.91 31.50 -11.53
CA ASP A 505 -11.82 32.61 -11.82
C ASP A 505 -11.04 33.93 -11.80
N ILE A 506 -10.53 34.27 -12.97
CA ILE A 506 -9.72 35.46 -13.20
C ILE A 506 -10.54 36.73 -12.91
N LYS A 507 -11.82 36.74 -13.30
CA LYS A 507 -12.70 37.91 -13.18
C LYS A 507 -12.87 38.34 -11.72
N ASN A 508 -12.99 37.36 -10.82
CA ASN A 508 -13.17 37.62 -9.39
C ASN A 508 -11.90 37.42 -8.57
N ASN A 509 -10.75 37.20 -9.22
CA ASN A 509 -9.46 36.94 -8.59
C ASN A 509 -9.45 35.74 -7.63
N LYS A 510 -10.10 34.64 -8.00
CA LYS A 510 -10.22 33.44 -7.16
C LYS A 510 -9.60 32.21 -7.82
N ILE A 511 -9.03 31.34 -7.00
CA ILE A 511 -8.52 30.04 -7.39
C ILE A 511 -9.23 29.00 -6.55
N ALA A 512 -9.94 28.08 -7.19
CA ALA A 512 -10.41 26.85 -6.55
C ALA A 512 -9.35 25.79 -6.78
N TYR A 513 -9.00 25.01 -5.75
CA TYR A 513 -8.05 23.94 -5.93
C TYR A 513 -8.30 22.81 -4.95
N ILE A 514 -7.90 21.62 -5.39
CA ILE A 514 -7.81 20.42 -4.59
C ILE A 514 -6.35 20.28 -4.16
N ARG A 515 -6.11 20.35 -2.86
CA ARG A 515 -4.78 20.09 -2.30
C ARG A 515 -4.44 18.61 -2.48
N TYR A 516 -3.20 18.32 -2.88
CA TYR A 516 -2.74 16.95 -3.10
C TYR A 516 -1.59 16.62 -2.15
N SER A 517 -1.78 15.68 -1.22
CA SER A 517 -0.76 15.29 -0.23
C SER A 517 0.16 14.17 -0.76
N GLY A 518 0.64 14.28 -1.99
CA GLY A 518 1.83 13.57 -2.47
C GLY A 518 1.77 12.05 -2.68
N GLU A 519 1.09 11.25 -1.85
CA GLU A 519 1.24 9.79 -1.87
C GLU A 519 -0.04 8.96 -1.64
N GLU A 520 -1.21 9.53 -1.29
CA GLU A 520 -2.49 8.81 -1.32
C GLU A 520 -3.69 9.72 -1.67
N PHE A 521 -4.72 9.18 -2.32
CA PHE A 521 -5.92 9.87 -2.84
C PHE A 521 -6.87 10.47 -1.77
N PHE A 522 -6.48 10.52 -0.49
CA PHE A 522 -7.39 10.71 0.65
C PHE A 522 -7.34 12.11 1.32
N ASP A 523 -6.43 13.01 0.93
CA ASP A 523 -6.37 14.39 1.48
C ASP A 523 -6.77 15.47 0.45
N ASN A 524 -7.81 15.19 -0.34
CA ASN A 524 -8.33 16.07 -1.38
C ASN A 524 -9.24 17.17 -0.79
N ASN A 525 -8.65 18.00 0.06
CA ASN A 525 -9.33 19.15 0.64
C ASN A 525 -9.56 20.23 -0.44
N VAL A 526 -10.78 20.74 -0.51
CA VAL A 526 -11.19 21.74 -1.49
C VAL A 526 -11.10 23.12 -0.87
N TYR A 527 -10.40 24.02 -1.55
CA TYR A 527 -10.22 25.38 -1.10
C TYR A 527 -10.62 26.38 -2.18
N ILE A 528 -11.14 27.52 -1.74
CA ILE A 528 -11.16 28.75 -2.54
C ILE A 528 -10.11 29.69 -1.94
N TYR A 529 -9.20 30.16 -2.78
CA TYR A 529 -8.21 31.16 -2.43
C TYR A 529 -8.51 32.45 -3.18
N ASP A 530 -8.70 33.53 -2.43
CA ASP A 530 -8.83 34.87 -2.97
C ASP A 530 -7.45 35.51 -3.08
N VAL A 531 -7.04 35.80 -4.31
CA VAL A 531 -5.68 36.19 -4.63
C VAL A 531 -5.36 37.60 -4.13
N LEU A 532 -6.37 38.48 -4.06
CA LEU A 532 -6.19 39.87 -3.63
C LEU A 532 -6.09 39.98 -2.11
N THR A 533 -7.01 39.33 -1.40
CA THR A 533 -7.07 39.34 0.08
C THR A 533 -6.10 38.36 0.71
N LYS A 534 -5.67 37.33 -0.04
CA LYS A 534 -4.89 36.18 0.44
C LYS A 534 -5.63 35.30 1.43
N GLU A 535 -6.95 35.45 1.51
CA GLU A 535 -7.78 34.60 2.35
C GLU A 535 -8.01 33.26 1.67
N ARG A 536 -8.03 32.22 2.49
CA ARG A 536 -8.30 30.86 2.07
C ARG A 536 -9.51 30.35 2.82
N GLN A 537 -10.50 29.93 2.06
CA GLN A 537 -11.69 29.28 2.58
C GLN A 537 -11.60 27.79 2.29
N ALA A 538 -11.54 26.97 3.34
CA ALA A 538 -11.77 25.54 3.22
C ALA A 538 -13.27 25.29 3.00
N LEU A 539 -13.63 24.52 1.98
CA LEU A 539 -15.02 24.18 1.67
C LEU A 539 -15.42 22.80 2.15
N ASP A 540 -14.49 21.86 2.05
CA ASP A 540 -14.69 20.46 2.42
C ASP A 540 -13.36 19.85 2.84
N THR A 541 -13.40 19.00 3.86
CA THR A 541 -12.20 18.35 4.41
C THR A 541 -12.40 16.84 4.52
N ASN A 542 -11.37 16.05 4.20
CA ASN A 542 -11.39 14.58 4.19
C ASN A 542 -12.39 13.97 3.19
N THR A 543 -12.46 14.56 2.01
CA THR A 543 -13.38 14.15 0.95
C THR A 543 -12.61 13.87 -0.34
N HIS A 544 -13.00 12.86 -1.12
CA HIS A 544 -12.33 12.47 -2.37
C HIS A 544 -12.63 13.41 -3.54
N ALA A 545 -12.48 14.73 -3.36
CA ALA A 545 -12.70 15.68 -4.45
C ALA A 545 -11.73 15.39 -5.60
N ARG A 546 -12.21 15.35 -6.83
CA ARG A 546 -11.41 15.02 -8.02
C ARG A 546 -11.46 16.10 -9.08
N GLU A 547 -12.54 16.88 -9.13
CA GLU A 547 -12.70 17.97 -10.08
C GLU A 547 -13.34 19.19 -9.41
N VAL A 548 -12.85 20.38 -9.78
CA VAL A 548 -13.43 21.67 -9.39
C VAL A 548 -13.61 22.54 -10.62
N ALA A 549 -14.73 23.24 -10.73
CA ALA A 549 -14.94 24.22 -11.80
C ALA A 549 -15.86 25.37 -11.35
N PHE A 550 -15.40 26.60 -11.56
CA PHE A 550 -16.20 27.79 -11.34
C PHE A 550 -17.27 27.93 -12.43
N SER A 551 -18.45 28.37 -12.02
CA SER A 551 -19.44 28.90 -12.95
C SER A 551 -18.90 30.14 -13.67
N PRO A 552 -19.37 30.48 -14.88
CA PRO A 552 -18.84 31.62 -15.66
C PRO A 552 -18.92 32.99 -14.98
N SER A 553 -19.86 33.18 -14.04
CA SER A 553 -19.95 34.39 -13.24
C SER A 553 -19.04 34.41 -12.01
N GLY A 554 -18.50 33.25 -11.62
CA GLY A 554 -17.79 33.04 -10.35
C GLY A 554 -18.69 32.92 -9.12
N ARG A 555 -20.01 32.89 -9.30
CA ARG A 555 -20.96 32.81 -8.17
C ARG A 555 -21.03 31.41 -7.56
N TYR A 556 -20.86 30.37 -8.37
CA TYR A 556 -20.94 28.99 -7.94
C TYR A 556 -19.65 28.24 -8.23
N LEU A 557 -19.34 27.26 -7.39
CA LEU A 557 -18.28 26.28 -7.62
C LEU A 557 -18.90 24.88 -7.69
N ALA A 558 -18.70 24.18 -8.80
CA ALA A 558 -18.97 22.77 -8.91
C ALA A 558 -17.78 21.98 -8.37
N VAL A 559 -18.05 20.98 -7.53
CA VAL A 559 -17.04 20.09 -6.95
C VAL A 559 -17.52 18.66 -7.10
N GLU A 560 -16.76 17.85 -7.82
CA GLU A 560 -17.04 16.43 -7.97
C GLU A 560 -16.12 15.60 -7.08
N TYR A 561 -16.69 14.58 -6.46
CA TYR A 561 -16.05 13.68 -5.51
C TYR A 561 -16.13 12.23 -5.98
N GLY A 562 -15.19 11.38 -5.58
CA GLY A 562 -15.26 9.94 -5.79
C GLY A 562 -14.02 9.34 -6.45
N THR A 563 -13.86 8.03 -6.33
CA THR A 563 -12.69 7.26 -6.84
C THR A 563 -13.05 6.30 -7.98
N SER A 564 -14.35 6.13 -8.26
CA SER A 564 -14.90 5.38 -9.40
C SER A 564 -15.01 6.29 -10.62
N PRO A 565 -15.13 5.79 -11.87
CA PRO A 565 -15.59 6.61 -13.00
C PRO A 565 -16.85 7.44 -12.67
N MET A 566 -17.70 6.94 -11.76
CA MET A 566 -18.85 7.65 -11.21
C MET A 566 -18.45 8.49 -10.01
N GLY A 567 -18.76 9.78 -10.09
CA GLY A 567 -18.58 10.74 -9.01
C GLY A 567 -19.88 11.11 -8.30
N PHE A 568 -19.74 11.97 -7.31
CA PHE A 568 -20.78 12.66 -6.58
C PHE A 568 -20.53 14.15 -6.79
N LEU A 569 -21.50 14.88 -7.33
CA LEU A 569 -21.35 16.32 -7.55
C LEU A 569 -21.97 17.13 -6.41
N ARG A 570 -21.32 18.23 -6.02
CA ARG A 570 -21.89 19.26 -5.14
C ARG A 570 -21.69 20.64 -5.74
N ILE A 571 -22.64 21.54 -5.51
CA ILE A 571 -22.56 22.94 -5.94
C ILE A 571 -22.51 23.86 -4.72
N TYR A 572 -21.44 24.66 -4.63
CA TYR A 572 -21.25 25.65 -3.58
C TYR A 572 -21.63 27.04 -4.08
N ASP A 573 -22.55 27.72 -3.39
CA ASP A 573 -22.87 29.13 -3.60
C ASP A 573 -21.86 29.99 -2.82
N ILE A 574 -20.92 30.57 -3.54
CA ILE A 574 -19.80 31.34 -2.98
C ILE A 574 -20.31 32.63 -2.34
N LYS A 575 -21.34 33.26 -2.91
CA LYS A 575 -21.89 34.51 -2.40
C LYS A 575 -22.57 34.30 -1.05
N ASN A 576 -23.32 33.21 -0.91
CA ASN A 576 -24.07 32.88 0.30
C ASN A 576 -23.32 31.94 1.25
N MET A 577 -22.11 31.51 0.88
CA MET A 577 -21.26 30.59 1.62
C MET A 577 -21.97 29.31 2.08
N LYS A 578 -22.70 28.68 1.16
CA LYS A 578 -23.47 27.47 1.46
C LYS A 578 -23.49 26.49 0.30
N TRP A 579 -23.57 25.21 0.63
CA TRP A 579 -23.88 24.16 -0.34
C TRP A 579 -25.35 24.23 -0.75
N LEU A 580 -25.64 24.01 -2.04
CA LEU A 580 -27.00 23.85 -2.54
C LEU A 580 -27.47 22.41 -2.29
N ASP A 581 -28.74 22.24 -1.91
CA ASP A 581 -29.36 20.92 -1.76
C ASP A 581 -29.91 20.47 -3.10
N ILE A 582 -29.11 19.70 -3.83
CA ILE A 582 -29.39 19.32 -5.22
C ILE A 582 -30.26 18.06 -5.28
N THR A 583 -31.54 18.21 -5.61
CA THR A 583 -32.46 17.07 -5.79
C THR A 583 -33.20 17.20 -7.11
N SER A 584 -33.28 16.12 -7.90
CA SER A 584 -34.10 16.07 -9.12
C SER A 584 -35.18 15.01 -8.97
N GLY A 585 -36.42 15.41 -8.68
CA GLY A 585 -37.53 14.47 -8.56
C GLY A 585 -37.30 13.44 -7.44
N SER A 586 -37.30 12.14 -7.79
CA SER A 586 -37.07 11.03 -6.85
C SER A 586 -35.60 10.68 -6.65
N MET A 587 -34.67 11.35 -7.34
CA MET A 587 -33.24 11.06 -7.28
C MET A 587 -32.47 12.19 -6.64
N ASP A 588 -31.57 11.79 -5.75
CA ASP A 588 -30.58 12.66 -5.17
C ASP A 588 -29.47 12.90 -6.20
N LEU A 589 -29.33 14.14 -6.70
CA LEU A 589 -28.29 14.48 -7.69
C LEU A 589 -26.87 14.27 -7.14
N ARG A 590 -26.77 14.02 -5.82
CA ARG A 590 -25.56 13.64 -5.12
C ARG A 590 -25.09 12.22 -5.48
N GLU A 591 -25.94 11.37 -6.04
CA GLU A 591 -25.57 9.97 -6.34
C GLU A 591 -25.36 9.78 -7.86
N GLY A 592 -24.10 9.57 -8.27
CA GLY A 592 -23.78 9.05 -9.62
C GLY A 592 -23.71 10.08 -10.75
N THR A 593 -22.82 11.08 -10.65
CA THR A 593 -22.45 11.93 -11.80
C THR A 593 -21.37 11.24 -12.64
N ARG A 594 -21.59 11.15 -13.96
CA ARG A 594 -20.57 10.66 -14.91
C ARG A 594 -19.63 11.79 -15.35
N GLU A 595 -20.21 12.95 -15.64
CA GLU A 595 -19.46 14.16 -15.99
C GLU A 595 -20.36 15.41 -15.87
N PHE A 596 -19.74 16.58 -15.79
CA PHE A 596 -20.42 17.87 -15.75
C PHE A 596 -19.67 18.92 -16.59
N LYS A 597 -20.41 19.90 -17.14
CA LYS A 597 -19.83 21.04 -17.88
C LYS A 597 -20.65 22.30 -17.70
N TRP A 598 -20.03 23.39 -17.23
CA TRP A 598 -20.67 24.71 -17.22
C TRP A 598 -20.91 25.21 -18.64
N ALA A 599 -22.07 25.85 -18.87
CA ALA A 599 -22.30 26.60 -20.09
C ALA A 599 -21.30 27.76 -20.18
N PRO A 600 -20.71 28.10 -21.34
CA PRO A 600 -19.58 29.04 -21.40
C PRO A 600 -19.85 30.46 -20.85
N GLY A 601 -21.09 30.94 -20.94
CA GLY A 601 -21.44 32.33 -20.60
C GLY A 601 -22.61 32.49 -19.62
N GLN A 602 -23.05 31.41 -18.99
CA GLN A 602 -24.14 31.46 -18.01
C GLN A 602 -23.97 30.41 -16.91
N ASP A 603 -24.50 30.70 -15.72
CA ASP A 603 -24.45 29.80 -14.57
C ASP A 603 -25.50 28.67 -14.72
N VAL A 604 -25.36 27.88 -15.78
CA VAL A 604 -26.17 26.70 -16.07
C VAL A 604 -25.21 25.53 -16.24
N LEU A 605 -25.50 24.43 -15.56
CA LEU A 605 -24.62 23.28 -15.52
C LEU A 605 -25.24 22.10 -16.27
N ALA A 606 -24.57 21.61 -17.31
CA ALA A 606 -24.95 20.35 -17.95
C ALA A 606 -24.38 19.17 -17.16
N LEU A 607 -25.19 18.14 -16.98
CA LEU A 607 -24.87 16.95 -16.18
C LEU A 607 -25.26 15.68 -16.94
N SER A 608 -24.44 14.65 -16.85
CA SER A 608 -24.83 13.27 -17.14
C SER A 608 -24.91 12.49 -15.83
N LEU A 609 -26.13 12.07 -15.50
CA LEU A 609 -26.47 11.40 -14.25
C LEU A 609 -26.73 9.93 -14.51
N TRP A 610 -26.31 9.11 -13.57
CA TRP A 610 -26.63 7.70 -13.51
C TRP A 610 -28.06 7.51 -13.01
N GLU A 611 -28.77 6.53 -13.58
CA GLU A 611 -30.09 6.11 -13.12
C GLU A 611 -30.36 4.65 -13.48
N PHE A 612 -31.39 4.06 -12.85
CA PHE A 612 -31.88 2.75 -13.25
C PHE A 612 -32.88 2.87 -14.40
N SER A 613 -32.62 2.13 -15.46
CA SER A 613 -33.53 1.85 -16.57
C SER A 613 -34.57 0.81 -16.16
N ASP A 614 -35.80 0.95 -16.66
CA ASP A 614 -36.86 -0.06 -16.51
C ASP A 614 -36.56 -1.37 -17.29
N GLU A 615 -35.59 -1.32 -18.19
CA GLU A 615 -35.14 -2.42 -19.06
C GLU A 615 -33.71 -2.87 -18.69
N TYR A 616 -33.39 -4.15 -18.91
CA TYR A 616 -32.05 -4.71 -18.70
C TYR A 616 -31.01 -3.96 -19.55
N THR A 617 -29.89 -3.59 -18.93
CA THR A 617 -28.76 -2.97 -19.60
C THR A 617 -27.53 -3.91 -19.49
N PRO A 618 -26.58 -3.87 -20.44
CA PRO A 618 -25.33 -4.65 -20.33
C PRO A 618 -24.38 -4.18 -19.21
N VAL A 619 -24.75 -3.11 -18.49
CA VAL A 619 -23.98 -2.49 -17.41
C VAL A 619 -24.75 -2.72 -16.11
N MET A 620 -24.28 -3.65 -15.26
CA MET A 620 -24.78 -3.97 -13.91
C MET A 620 -26.30 -3.79 -13.69
N ASP A 621 -27.10 -4.84 -13.85
CA ASP A 621 -28.50 -4.91 -13.37
C ASP A 621 -29.44 -3.73 -13.74
N GLY A 622 -29.35 -3.18 -14.96
CA GLY A 622 -30.32 -2.20 -15.48
C GLY A 622 -29.92 -0.73 -15.33
N GLU A 623 -28.64 -0.42 -15.20
CA GLU A 623 -28.13 0.96 -15.10
C GLU A 623 -28.02 1.69 -16.46
N THR A 624 -28.38 2.97 -16.51
CA THR A 624 -28.22 3.85 -17.67
C THR A 624 -27.77 5.28 -17.29
N TYR A 625 -27.58 6.15 -18.30
CA TYR A 625 -27.22 7.56 -18.08
C TYR A 625 -28.21 8.50 -18.75
N SER A 626 -28.64 9.53 -18.02
CA SER A 626 -29.51 10.60 -18.49
C SER A 626 -28.83 11.95 -18.39
N SER A 627 -29.01 12.77 -19.41
CA SER A 627 -28.39 14.08 -19.48
C SER A 627 -29.41 15.21 -19.32
N GLY A 628 -29.03 16.23 -18.57
CA GLY A 628 -29.90 17.37 -18.29
C GLY A 628 -29.15 18.61 -17.84
N LEU A 629 -29.92 19.64 -17.47
CA LEU A 629 -29.42 20.94 -17.03
C LEU A 629 -29.83 21.19 -15.59
N TYR A 630 -28.85 21.57 -14.79
CA TYR A 630 -29.07 22.10 -13.45
C TYR A 630 -28.91 23.62 -13.46
N HIS A 631 -29.87 24.30 -12.82
CA HIS A 631 -29.95 25.75 -12.66
C HIS A 631 -29.74 26.11 -11.19
N PRO A 632 -28.51 26.48 -10.76
CA PRO A 632 -28.21 26.81 -9.37
C PRO A 632 -29.01 28.01 -8.82
N SER A 633 -29.48 28.92 -9.68
CA SER A 633 -30.20 30.13 -9.27
C SER A 633 -31.56 29.86 -8.64
N ASP A 634 -32.26 28.83 -9.11
CA ASP A 634 -33.58 28.42 -8.62
C ASP A 634 -33.58 26.96 -8.12
N ASN A 635 -32.42 26.30 -8.13
CA ASN A 635 -32.21 24.92 -7.68
C ASN A 635 -33.08 23.92 -8.45
N THR A 636 -33.22 24.11 -9.77
CA THR A 636 -34.02 23.23 -10.63
C THR A 636 -33.15 22.36 -11.54
N TYR A 637 -33.61 21.14 -11.81
CA TYR A 637 -33.02 20.25 -12.81
C TYR A 637 -34.04 19.96 -13.91
N LYS A 638 -33.60 20.03 -15.16
CA LYS A 638 -34.39 19.69 -16.35
C LYS A 638 -33.66 18.62 -17.14
N GLU A 639 -34.24 17.43 -17.20
CA GLU A 639 -33.78 16.38 -18.11
C GLU A 639 -33.93 16.85 -19.57
N LEU A 640 -32.89 16.62 -20.36
CA LEU A 640 -32.88 16.91 -21.80
C LEU A 640 -32.97 15.64 -22.64
N MET A 641 -32.33 14.56 -22.18
CA MET A 641 -32.31 13.30 -22.89
C MET A 641 -32.15 12.14 -21.90
N LYS A 642 -33.15 11.26 -21.89
CA LYS A 642 -33.14 10.06 -21.07
C LYS A 642 -32.29 8.95 -21.68
N GLY A 643 -31.55 8.24 -20.84
CA GLY A 643 -30.93 6.95 -21.15
C GLY A 643 -31.96 5.82 -21.25
N THR A 644 -31.54 4.70 -21.81
CA THR A 644 -32.36 3.49 -21.98
C THR A 644 -31.54 2.23 -21.75
N GLY A 645 -32.17 1.06 -21.89
CA GLY A 645 -31.51 -0.25 -21.95
C GLY A 645 -30.37 -0.34 -22.98
N GLU A 646 -30.50 0.39 -24.08
CA GLU A 646 -29.61 0.28 -25.24
C GLU A 646 -28.45 1.27 -25.23
N TYR A 647 -28.67 2.46 -24.65
CA TYR A 647 -27.71 3.56 -24.68
C TYR A 647 -27.80 4.44 -23.44
N GLY A 648 -26.67 5.05 -23.07
CA GLY A 648 -26.62 6.19 -22.16
C GLY A 648 -26.60 7.51 -22.93
N ALA A 649 -27.30 8.53 -22.41
CA ALA A 649 -27.22 9.90 -22.88
C ALA A 649 -26.11 10.65 -22.12
N VAL A 650 -25.09 11.10 -22.86
CA VAL A 650 -23.82 11.63 -22.32
C VAL A 650 -23.53 13.01 -22.91
N ILE A 651 -23.14 13.98 -22.10
CA ILE A 651 -22.80 15.32 -22.58
C ILE A 651 -21.42 15.32 -23.25
N GLU A 652 -21.31 15.92 -24.44
CA GLU A 652 -20.03 15.96 -25.18
C GLU A 652 -19.34 17.32 -25.01
N LYS A 653 -20.02 18.41 -25.37
CA LYS A 653 -19.52 19.79 -25.24
C LYS A 653 -20.60 20.82 -25.45
N TRP A 654 -20.33 22.05 -25.03
CA TRP A 654 -21.09 23.23 -25.43
C TRP A 654 -20.59 23.78 -26.78
N PHE A 655 -21.52 24.06 -27.70
CA PHE A 655 -21.24 24.75 -28.97
C PHE A 655 -21.46 26.26 -28.87
N SER A 656 -22.33 26.68 -27.96
CA SER A 656 -22.61 28.08 -27.63
C SER A 656 -23.18 28.12 -26.22
N ASN A 657 -23.48 29.31 -25.70
CA ASN A 657 -24.18 29.46 -24.42
C ASN A 657 -25.47 28.64 -24.36
N ASN A 658 -26.17 28.48 -25.50
CA ASN A 658 -27.51 27.90 -25.53
C ASN A 658 -27.58 26.57 -26.29
N THR A 659 -26.45 26.03 -26.76
CA THR A 659 -26.43 24.81 -27.58
C THR A 659 -25.47 23.81 -26.99
N LEU A 660 -26.02 22.72 -26.45
CA LEU A 660 -25.29 21.61 -25.87
C LEU A 660 -25.27 20.44 -26.85
N CYS A 661 -24.17 19.71 -26.94
CA CYS A 661 -24.13 18.44 -27.65
C CYS A 661 -24.26 17.28 -26.66
N ILE A 662 -25.20 16.38 -26.94
CA ILE A 662 -25.43 15.14 -26.19
C ILE A 662 -25.27 13.97 -27.15
N ALA A 663 -24.47 12.99 -26.78
CA ALA A 663 -24.32 11.73 -27.49
C ALA A 663 -25.20 10.65 -26.85
N ARG A 664 -25.85 9.85 -27.70
CA ARG A 664 -26.35 8.53 -27.32
C ARG A 664 -25.22 7.54 -27.52
N THR A 665 -24.61 7.11 -26.41
CA THR A 665 -23.54 6.12 -26.42
C THR A 665 -24.14 4.73 -26.23
N TYR A 666 -24.18 3.94 -27.30
CA TYR A 666 -24.74 2.58 -27.27
C TYR A 666 -23.79 1.62 -26.58
N TYR A 667 -24.32 0.81 -25.66
CA TYR A 667 -23.50 -0.05 -24.80
C TYR A 667 -22.84 -1.21 -25.56
N GLU A 668 -23.56 -1.83 -26.51
CA GLU A 668 -23.05 -2.99 -27.25
C GLU A 668 -22.17 -2.63 -28.44
N ASP A 669 -22.35 -1.44 -29.03
CA ASP A 669 -21.68 -1.04 -30.25
C ASP A 669 -21.50 0.47 -30.35
N SER A 670 -20.32 0.95 -29.95
CA SER A 670 -19.97 2.37 -30.01
C SER A 670 -19.96 2.95 -31.44
N SER A 671 -19.96 2.12 -32.49
CA SER A 671 -20.06 2.60 -33.88
C SER A 671 -21.45 3.14 -34.20
N LYS A 672 -22.46 2.78 -33.40
CA LYS A 672 -23.85 3.26 -33.52
C LYS A 672 -24.11 4.57 -32.77
N ASN A 673 -23.10 5.17 -32.15
CA ASN A 673 -23.30 6.39 -31.38
C ASN A 673 -23.92 7.51 -32.24
N LEU A 674 -25.00 8.10 -31.74
CA LEU A 674 -25.71 9.21 -32.38
C LEU A 674 -25.46 10.50 -31.60
N TYR A 675 -25.35 11.62 -32.29
CA TYR A 675 -25.00 12.90 -31.67
C TYR A 675 -26.07 13.93 -31.96
N TYR A 676 -26.42 14.73 -30.95
CA TYR A 676 -27.51 15.68 -31.00
C TYR A 676 -27.06 17.05 -30.52
N LEU A 677 -27.44 18.09 -31.25
CA LEU A 677 -27.42 19.47 -30.75
C LEU A 677 -28.77 19.75 -30.09
N VAL A 678 -28.72 20.09 -28.81
CA VAL A 678 -29.86 20.47 -27.99
C VAL A 678 -29.78 21.97 -27.73
N ASN A 679 -30.74 22.73 -28.27
CA ASN A 679 -30.93 24.12 -27.88
C ASN A 679 -31.71 24.17 -26.57
N ILE A 680 -31.09 24.69 -25.52
CA ILE A 680 -31.63 24.61 -24.17
C ILE A 680 -32.81 25.58 -23.94
N ASN A 681 -32.94 26.62 -24.78
CA ASN A 681 -33.98 27.65 -24.61
C ASN A 681 -35.33 27.19 -25.15
N ASP A 682 -35.34 26.59 -26.35
CA ASP A 682 -36.56 26.14 -27.03
C ASP A 682 -36.75 24.62 -26.97
N GLY A 683 -35.74 23.87 -26.51
CA GLY A 683 -35.75 22.42 -26.44
C GLY A 683 -35.57 21.72 -27.79
N ASN A 684 -35.19 22.45 -28.84
CA ASN A 684 -35.00 21.87 -30.17
C ASN A 684 -33.80 20.90 -30.17
N ILE A 685 -34.03 19.67 -30.64
CA ILE A 685 -33.03 18.62 -30.74
C ILE A 685 -32.79 18.32 -32.22
N LYS A 686 -31.56 18.52 -32.68
CA LYS A 686 -31.13 18.23 -34.05
C LYS A 686 -30.04 17.17 -34.04
N GLU A 687 -30.28 16.03 -34.67
CA GLU A 687 -29.24 15.04 -34.92
C GLU A 687 -28.17 15.62 -35.86
N ILE A 688 -26.91 15.35 -35.55
CA ILE A 688 -25.75 15.77 -36.31
C ILE A 688 -24.82 14.58 -36.51
N ASN A 689 -23.98 14.67 -37.54
CA ASN A 689 -22.96 13.66 -37.76
C ASN A 689 -21.92 13.69 -36.61
N LYS A 690 -21.36 12.53 -36.27
CA LYS A 690 -20.23 12.40 -35.32
C LYS A 690 -19.12 13.43 -35.55
N TYR A 691 -18.76 13.69 -36.81
CA TYR A 691 -17.69 14.63 -37.16
C TYR A 691 -18.08 16.11 -37.01
N GLU A 692 -19.39 16.41 -36.96
CA GLU A 692 -19.89 17.74 -36.59
C GLU A 692 -19.87 17.93 -35.07
N ALA A 693 -20.14 16.85 -34.31
CA ALA A 693 -20.20 16.86 -32.85
C ALA A 693 -18.81 16.94 -32.22
N VAL A 694 -17.94 16.03 -32.63
CA VAL A 694 -16.54 15.95 -32.23
C VAL A 694 -15.73 16.35 -33.46
N PRO A 695 -15.18 17.58 -33.52
CA PRO A 695 -14.37 18.00 -34.65
C PRO A 695 -13.28 16.96 -34.83
N LYS A 696 -13.24 16.30 -35.98
CA LYS A 696 -12.19 15.33 -36.26
C LYS A 696 -10.88 16.10 -36.19
N LEU A 697 -10.05 15.79 -35.18
CA LEU A 697 -8.68 16.26 -35.18
C LEU A 697 -8.09 15.89 -36.56
N PRO A 698 -7.45 16.82 -37.28
CA PRO A 698 -6.76 16.53 -38.53
C PRO A 698 -5.97 15.23 -38.43
N ASP A 699 -5.87 14.46 -39.52
CA ASP A 699 -5.08 13.23 -39.48
C ASP A 699 -3.62 13.52 -39.08
N SER A 700 -3.14 14.74 -39.39
CA SER A 700 -1.86 15.31 -39.01
C SER A 700 -1.71 15.68 -37.53
N ALA A 701 -2.78 15.63 -36.73
CA ALA A 701 -2.72 15.90 -35.30
C ALA A 701 -1.78 14.89 -34.62
N PRO A 702 -0.90 15.36 -33.72
CA PRO A 702 -0.03 14.50 -32.95
C PRO A 702 -0.84 13.39 -32.26
N ILE A 703 -0.27 12.19 -32.23
CA ILE A 703 -0.97 11.02 -31.68
C ILE A 703 -1.28 11.22 -30.19
N GLU A 704 -0.43 11.97 -29.51
CA GLU A 704 -0.54 12.36 -28.11
C GLU A 704 -1.77 13.24 -27.87
N VAL A 705 -2.12 14.14 -28.80
CA VAL A 705 -3.33 14.99 -28.70
C VAL A 705 -4.60 14.14 -28.79
N LYS A 706 -4.54 13.00 -29.50
CA LYS A 706 -5.69 12.10 -29.66
C LYS A 706 -5.95 11.24 -28.42
N TRP A 707 -4.95 11.08 -27.54
CA TRP A 707 -4.98 10.14 -26.42
C TRP A 707 -4.78 10.80 -25.04
N ALA A 708 -4.49 12.10 -24.99
CA ALA A 708 -4.27 12.85 -23.76
C ALA A 708 -5.42 13.84 -23.45
N TYR A 709 -5.49 14.27 -22.19
CA TYR A 709 -6.28 15.44 -21.81
C TYR A 709 -5.71 16.69 -22.49
N TYR A 710 -6.56 17.50 -23.12
CA TYR A 710 -6.16 18.68 -23.86
C TYR A 710 -7.08 19.88 -23.62
N ASN A 711 -6.52 21.07 -23.76
CA ASN A 711 -7.24 22.35 -23.62
C ASN A 711 -6.96 23.24 -24.83
N ALA A 712 -8.01 23.63 -25.55
CA ALA A 712 -7.90 24.48 -26.73
C ALA A 712 -7.80 25.95 -26.36
N SER A 713 -7.05 26.73 -27.13
CA SER A 713 -6.97 28.17 -26.98
C SER A 713 -8.32 28.83 -27.30
N PRO A 714 -8.56 30.07 -26.83
CA PRO A 714 -9.85 30.76 -27.00
C PRO A 714 -10.26 30.92 -28.48
N ASP A 715 -9.28 31.09 -29.36
CA ASP A 715 -9.45 31.20 -30.81
C ASP A 715 -9.47 29.83 -31.53
N ASN A 716 -9.37 28.73 -30.79
CA ASN A 716 -9.27 27.34 -31.26
C ASN A 716 -8.11 27.08 -32.24
N LYS A 717 -7.05 27.91 -32.21
CA LYS A 717 -5.89 27.75 -33.11
C LYS A 717 -4.77 26.90 -32.53
N THR A 718 -4.70 26.79 -31.21
CA THR A 718 -3.63 26.08 -30.49
C THR A 718 -4.23 25.12 -29.47
N ILE A 719 -3.70 23.91 -29.38
CA ILE A 719 -4.10 22.93 -28.37
C ILE A 719 -2.93 22.71 -27.40
N LEU A 720 -3.20 22.88 -26.10
CA LEU A 720 -2.30 22.42 -25.04
C LEU A 720 -2.65 21.00 -24.68
N TYR A 721 -1.64 20.16 -24.53
CA TYR A 721 -1.81 18.77 -24.11
C TYR A 721 -0.60 18.35 -23.28
N SER A 722 -0.82 17.44 -22.34
CA SER A 722 0.25 16.88 -21.53
C SER A 722 0.32 15.37 -21.66
N PHE A 723 1.53 14.82 -21.71
CA PHE A 723 1.76 13.38 -21.71
C PHE A 723 3.06 13.04 -20.99
N HIS A 724 3.22 11.77 -20.64
CA HIS A 724 4.45 11.28 -20.03
C HIS A 724 5.52 11.06 -21.09
N ASP A 725 6.56 11.87 -21.08
CA ASP A 725 7.72 11.69 -21.96
C ASP A 725 8.61 10.58 -21.40
N ILE A 726 8.66 9.45 -22.10
CA ILE A 726 9.43 8.26 -21.71
C ILE A 726 10.94 8.55 -21.65
N THR A 727 11.43 9.46 -22.50
CA THR A 727 12.86 9.81 -22.56
C THR A 727 13.26 10.69 -21.38
N LEU A 728 12.44 11.70 -21.08
CA LEU A 728 12.66 12.62 -19.95
C LEU A 728 12.18 12.06 -18.61
N LYS A 729 11.42 10.96 -18.64
CA LYS A 729 10.78 10.31 -17.48
C LYS A 729 9.92 11.27 -16.64
N CYS A 730 9.25 12.21 -17.30
CA CYS A 730 8.45 13.23 -16.63
C CYS A 730 7.22 13.63 -17.47
N GLN A 731 6.25 14.32 -16.86
CA GLN A 731 5.15 14.91 -17.64
C GLN A 731 5.65 16.15 -18.37
N VAL A 732 5.28 16.27 -19.64
CA VAL A 732 5.62 17.42 -20.48
C VAL A 732 4.35 18.05 -21.03
N ILE A 733 4.34 19.37 -21.11
CA ILE A 733 3.27 20.16 -21.72
C ILE A 733 3.74 20.60 -23.09
N MET A 734 2.95 20.26 -24.09
CA MET A 734 3.16 20.65 -25.47
C MET A 734 2.06 21.60 -25.93
N ALA A 735 2.39 22.44 -26.91
CA ALA A 735 1.42 23.20 -27.67
C ALA A 735 1.48 22.74 -29.12
N TRP A 736 0.31 22.45 -29.71
CA TRP A 736 0.16 22.15 -31.12
C TRP A 736 -0.57 23.30 -31.82
N ASP A 737 0.13 23.98 -32.73
CA ASP A 737 -0.46 24.98 -33.63
C ASP A 737 -1.14 24.25 -34.78
N ILE A 738 -2.47 24.32 -34.81
CA ILE A 738 -3.30 23.57 -35.77
C ILE A 738 -3.07 24.05 -37.20
N GLU A 739 -2.92 25.37 -37.40
CA GLU A 739 -2.76 25.97 -38.73
C GLU A 739 -1.38 25.67 -39.32
N LYS A 740 -0.33 25.75 -38.50
CA LYS A 740 1.04 25.46 -38.93
C LYS A 740 1.38 23.97 -38.90
N ASN A 741 0.55 23.17 -38.23
CA ASN A 741 0.77 21.75 -37.97
C ASN A 741 2.15 21.47 -37.32
N ILE A 742 2.49 22.28 -36.31
CA ILE A 742 3.76 22.18 -35.57
C ILE A 742 3.46 22.03 -34.09
N SER A 743 4.09 21.05 -33.46
CA SER A 743 4.12 20.91 -32.00
C SER A 743 5.44 21.42 -31.43
N TYR A 744 5.38 22.06 -30.27
CA TYR A 744 6.56 22.49 -29.54
C TYR A 744 6.37 22.30 -28.03
N LYS A 745 7.47 21.96 -27.33
CA LYS A 745 7.48 21.86 -25.87
C LYS A 745 7.29 23.23 -25.27
N VAL A 746 6.30 23.36 -24.39
CA VAL A 746 6.03 24.59 -23.63
C VAL A 746 6.82 24.58 -22.33
N CYS A 747 6.66 23.52 -21.54
CA CYS A 747 7.31 23.34 -20.24
C CYS A 747 7.13 21.90 -19.73
N GLU A 748 7.57 21.64 -18.51
CA GLU A 748 7.41 20.37 -17.81
C GLU A 748 6.30 20.47 -16.76
N GLY A 749 5.39 19.51 -16.75
CA GLY A 749 4.18 19.52 -15.91
C GLY A 749 2.99 18.85 -16.57
N TYR A 750 1.82 19.01 -15.96
CA TYR A 750 0.56 18.41 -16.38
C TYR A 750 -0.64 19.33 -16.09
N ASN A 751 -1.82 18.92 -16.57
CA ASN A 751 -3.09 19.64 -16.45
C ASN A 751 -3.00 21.14 -16.88
N PRO A 752 -2.55 21.41 -18.13
CA PRO A 752 -2.47 22.78 -18.63
C PRO A 752 -3.86 23.37 -18.92
N LYS A 753 -4.09 24.62 -18.52
CA LYS A 753 -5.29 25.40 -18.84
C LYS A 753 -4.90 26.78 -19.35
N TRP A 754 -5.56 27.26 -20.40
CA TRP A 754 -5.44 28.67 -20.82
C TRP A 754 -6.07 29.58 -19.77
N ILE A 755 -5.41 30.71 -19.48
CA ILE A 755 -5.88 31.75 -18.57
C ILE A 755 -6.25 32.97 -19.45
N GLU A 756 -7.53 33.31 -19.51
CA GLU A 756 -8.12 34.39 -20.34
C GLU A 756 -8.31 35.74 -19.67
#